data_AF-K2NCP7-F1
#
_entry.id   AF-K2NCP7-F1
#
_cell.length_a   1.000
_cell.length_b   1.000
_cell.length_c   1.000
_cell.angle_alpha   90.00
_cell.angle_beta   90.00
_cell.angle_gamma   90.00
#
_symmetry.space_group_name_H-M   'P 1'
#
loop_
_entity.id
_entity.type
_entity.pdbx_description
1 polymer ?
#
loop_
_entity_poly.entity_id
_entity_poly.type
_entity_poly.pdbx_seq_one_letter_code
_entity_poly.pdbx_strand_id
1 'polypeptide(L)'
;MEEMVRRFSRRFGGSVRIPGRVVVDLGRQLRKEMKLPSQTLQMVHQKLFHSSLPYFTDAALTEMYTSRSDDMRRVALSVLLTRAVTPHRIAQHLRFYTRVVEFSRMYGILFYEVLSRGSQYRVEATLHRMTKPMGYAMLSPSPEEVRHQPRLVSMPLIMQPRSDFYKDDPIVVLDFRSLYPSIIIAYNLCYSTCLGRVSKHRRGRLGVLTSYKQVDPLLLRLLAEDDMCSKSNRVTFAPNGCMFLSPEVRKGVLPQMLQALLDTRLEVLAALKHVAQPCEDNYMQRILQEQQTAIKLLANTTYGYTAASFTGRMPCVDVADATVMLGRQTLERAMRLINSHPGWDAEVVYGDTDSLFVRLPGRTKEEAFLCGEQMAREVSRINPAPIQLQLEKVLSPCLLLVKKRYVGYAYYKPDQTQPHFFARGIETVRRDQCPATSRLAECMIHLLFSGASTDELRARFYEEVGKLQRGACNPADCIFRKSVKLGRYHDETRLPPGAQLAMRLMEKDITRTPYWGERLPYVVVQTMVSARLCDRVIHPQRLLNLKENLRLDHEYYITHHIIPTLDRMFYLIGVSFANWYAVMPKRRSYHSYFELGLTTLPLSGRKTSRTNSTAIVLEEETEGEMEHRDQPLPVVNPACLAKKGTLDAYYQQTLCAVCLEKLSETTPPDPPVCGDCLRIHAVSVVSVMRRRCSVERHLRLLETACRRCIGSCGEAGGPNFLAGKERDMEDMHFVVPHHVAAASSAVNGEESGCCLSVDCHLSFEKRQVFLLYSQLLTLEHFLTRL
;
A
#
# COMPACT_ATOMS: atom_id res chain seq x y z
N MET A 1 6.07 8.61 -30.59
CA MET A 1 6.02 8.42 -29.12
C MET A 1 5.85 6.95 -28.74
N GLU A 2 4.91 6.20 -29.34
CA GLU A 2 4.70 4.76 -29.07
C GLU A 2 5.93 3.88 -29.35
N GLU A 3 6.66 4.12 -30.43
CA GLU A 3 7.88 3.37 -30.74
C GLU A 3 9.00 3.66 -29.75
N MET A 4 9.10 4.91 -29.29
CA MET A 4 10.00 5.35 -28.23
C MET A 4 9.63 4.72 -26.88
N VAL A 5 8.34 4.68 -26.52
CA VAL A 5 7.81 3.97 -25.34
C VAL A 5 8.05 2.46 -25.42
N ARG A 6 7.92 1.84 -26.60
CA ARG A 6 8.30 0.43 -26.84
C ARG A 6 9.81 0.19 -26.71
N ARG A 7 10.64 1.12 -27.19
CA ARG A 7 12.11 1.02 -27.11
C ARG A 7 12.60 1.23 -25.67
N PHE A 8 12.00 2.16 -24.93
CA PHE A 8 12.27 2.36 -23.50
C PHE A 8 11.66 1.25 -22.63
N SER A 9 10.51 0.66 -23.01
CA SER A 9 10.00 -0.58 -22.43
C SER A 9 11.04 -1.71 -22.45
N ARG A 10 11.92 -1.77 -23.47
CA ARG A 10 13.05 -2.72 -23.51
C ARG A 10 14.14 -2.37 -22.47
N ARG A 11 14.36 -1.08 -22.17
CA ARG A 11 15.20 -0.61 -21.05
C ARG A 11 14.66 -1.04 -19.67
N PHE A 12 13.36 -1.30 -19.57
CA PHE A 12 12.65 -1.60 -18.32
C PHE A 12 12.23 -3.07 -18.14
N GLY A 13 12.77 -3.99 -18.96
CA GLY A 13 12.39 -5.40 -18.91
C GLY A 13 13.33 -6.40 -19.57
N GLY A 14 14.39 -5.96 -20.26
CA GLY A 14 15.43 -6.86 -20.74
C GLY A 14 16.19 -7.47 -19.57
N SER A 15 15.94 -8.74 -19.25
CA SER A 15 16.91 -9.47 -18.44
C SER A 15 18.15 -9.64 -19.28
N VAL A 16 19.24 -8.95 -18.91
CA VAL A 16 20.55 -9.24 -19.48
C VAL A 16 20.81 -10.71 -19.23
N ARG A 17 20.87 -11.50 -20.31
CA ARG A 17 21.14 -12.93 -20.23
C ARG A 17 22.64 -13.12 -20.34
N ILE A 18 23.25 -13.51 -19.23
CA ILE A 18 24.67 -13.84 -19.19
C ILE A 18 24.75 -15.37 -19.07
N PRO A 19 25.28 -16.09 -20.07
CA PRO A 19 25.45 -17.53 -19.98
C PRO A 19 26.22 -17.92 -18.72
N GLY A 20 25.73 -18.93 -17.99
CA GLY A 20 26.32 -19.39 -16.74
C GLY A 20 26.09 -18.50 -15.51
N ARG A 21 25.53 -17.28 -15.65
CA ARG A 21 25.29 -16.36 -14.52
C ARG A 21 23.81 -15.99 -14.42
N VAL A 22 23.28 -16.09 -13.20
CA VAL A 22 21.90 -15.68 -12.92
C VAL A 22 21.86 -14.19 -12.59
N VAL A 23 21.24 -13.40 -13.46
CA VAL A 23 21.03 -11.95 -13.24
C VAL A 23 19.66 -11.73 -12.60
N VAL A 24 19.66 -11.12 -11.42
CA VAL A 24 18.43 -10.84 -10.65
C VAL A 24 18.29 -9.35 -10.40
N ASP A 25 17.20 -8.76 -10.90
CA ASP A 25 16.73 -7.45 -10.46
C ASP A 25 15.90 -7.64 -9.19
N LEU A 26 16.53 -7.38 -8.04
CA LEU A 26 15.89 -7.48 -6.74
C LEU A 26 14.69 -6.52 -6.64
N GLY A 27 14.82 -5.29 -7.14
CA GLY A 27 13.74 -4.29 -7.12
C GLY A 27 12.45 -4.84 -7.74
N ARG A 28 12.55 -5.49 -8.90
CA ARG A 28 11.40 -6.14 -9.57
C ARG A 28 10.77 -7.27 -8.74
N GLN A 29 11.57 -8.07 -8.05
CA GLN A 29 11.06 -9.17 -7.21
C GLN A 29 10.41 -8.63 -5.93
N LEU A 30 11.03 -7.64 -5.28
CA LEU A 30 10.45 -6.94 -4.14
C LEU A 30 9.08 -6.34 -4.47
N ARG A 31 8.85 -5.90 -5.71
CA ARG A 31 7.52 -5.40 -6.11
C ARG A 31 6.41 -6.46 -6.03
N LYS A 32 6.75 -7.72 -6.29
CA LYS A 32 5.82 -8.84 -6.25
C LYS A 32 5.58 -9.32 -4.81
N GLU A 33 6.63 -9.27 -4.00
CA GLU A 33 6.64 -9.86 -2.65
C GLU A 33 6.15 -8.88 -1.59
N MET A 34 6.63 -7.64 -1.62
CA MET A 34 6.35 -6.65 -0.59
C MET A 34 5.27 -5.66 -1.03
N LYS A 35 4.22 -5.56 -0.20
CA LYS A 35 3.13 -4.59 -0.41
C LYS A 35 3.45 -3.25 0.26
N LEU A 36 4.47 -2.55 -0.22
CA LEU A 36 4.86 -1.24 0.30
C LEU A 36 4.14 -0.07 -0.42
N PRO A 37 4.06 1.12 0.23
CA PRO A 37 3.56 2.34 -0.41
C PRO A 37 4.42 2.81 -1.59
N SER A 38 5.75 2.76 -1.44
CA SER A 38 6.77 3.01 -2.47
C SER A 38 7.79 1.86 -2.48
N GLN A 39 8.50 1.70 -3.58
CA GLN A 39 9.57 0.69 -3.74
C GLN A 39 10.94 1.35 -3.95
N THR A 40 11.06 2.61 -3.53
CA THR A 40 12.34 3.32 -3.36
C THR A 40 13.20 2.59 -2.34
N LEU A 41 14.52 2.63 -2.52
CA LEU A 41 15.48 2.00 -1.61
C LEU A 41 15.28 2.49 -0.17
N GLN A 42 15.02 3.79 0.00
CA GLN A 42 14.77 4.44 1.28
C GLN A 42 13.54 3.85 1.99
N MET A 43 12.41 3.71 1.29
CA MET A 43 11.17 3.17 1.87
C MET A 43 11.32 1.69 2.24
N VAL A 44 11.94 0.89 1.36
CA VAL A 44 12.17 -0.54 1.65
C VAL A 44 13.06 -0.68 2.88
N HIS A 45 14.16 0.09 2.94
CA HIS A 45 15.09 0.04 4.06
C HIS A 45 14.43 0.48 5.37
N GLN A 46 13.70 1.60 5.36
CA GLN A 46 12.99 2.10 6.53
C GLN A 46 11.98 1.08 7.06
N LYS A 47 11.29 0.36 6.17
CA LYS A 47 10.29 -0.62 6.59
C LYS A 47 10.90 -1.92 7.14
N LEU A 48 12.06 -2.33 6.65
CA LEU A 48 12.72 -3.58 7.07
C LEU A 48 13.63 -3.39 8.28
N PHE A 49 14.39 -2.29 8.30
CA PHE A 49 15.44 -2.05 9.30
C PHE A 49 15.13 -0.89 10.25
N HIS A 50 13.93 -0.31 10.17
CA HIS A 50 13.49 0.81 11.00
C HIS A 50 14.44 2.03 10.99
N SER A 51 15.22 2.18 9.92
CA SER A 51 16.25 3.21 9.78
C SER A 51 16.17 3.91 8.44
N SER A 52 16.36 5.23 8.45
CA SER A 52 16.27 6.06 7.24
C SER A 52 17.59 6.05 6.47
N LEU A 53 17.51 6.03 5.14
CA LEU A 53 18.65 6.24 4.27
C LEU A 53 18.62 7.66 3.67
N PRO A 54 19.77 8.35 3.60
CA PRO A 54 19.85 9.63 2.93
C PRO A 54 19.61 9.48 1.43
N TYR A 55 19.08 10.52 0.81
CA TYR A 55 18.89 10.60 -0.64
C TYR A 55 19.45 11.92 -1.16
N PHE A 56 20.40 11.83 -2.08
CA PHE A 56 20.98 12.93 -2.82
C PHE A 56 20.70 12.75 -4.31
N THR A 57 20.48 13.85 -5.02
CA THR A 57 20.33 13.84 -6.47
C THR A 57 21.68 13.55 -7.12
N ASP A 58 21.66 13.08 -8.37
CA ASP A 58 22.89 12.76 -9.10
C ASP A 58 23.73 14.02 -9.35
N ALA A 59 23.09 15.19 -9.52
CA ALA A 59 23.76 16.48 -9.59
C ALA A 59 24.51 16.81 -8.28
N ALA A 60 23.85 16.66 -7.12
CA ALA A 60 24.48 16.89 -5.82
C ALA A 60 25.64 15.90 -5.57
N LEU A 61 25.48 14.63 -5.91
CA LEU A 61 26.55 13.64 -5.81
C LEU A 61 27.75 13.96 -6.70
N THR A 62 27.50 14.44 -7.93
CA THR A 62 28.55 14.87 -8.85
C THR A 62 29.31 16.07 -8.28
N GLU A 63 28.59 17.07 -7.76
CA GLU A 63 29.20 18.23 -7.14
C GLU A 63 30.05 17.84 -5.92
N MET A 64 29.50 17.02 -5.01
CA MET A 64 30.24 16.50 -3.86
C MET A 64 31.51 15.73 -4.28
N TYR A 65 31.42 14.90 -5.33
CA TYR A 65 32.54 14.11 -5.83
C TYR A 65 33.61 14.92 -6.57
N THR A 66 33.22 15.99 -7.27
CA THR A 66 34.15 16.89 -7.98
C THR A 66 34.71 18.00 -7.10
N SER A 67 34.18 18.16 -5.89
CA SER A 67 34.64 19.17 -4.94
C SER A 67 36.11 18.97 -4.55
N ARG A 68 36.80 20.09 -4.27
CA ARG A 68 38.22 20.05 -3.84
C ARG A 68 38.39 19.47 -2.43
N SER A 69 37.34 19.48 -1.61
CA SER A 69 37.34 18.92 -0.26
C SER A 69 37.41 17.39 -0.31
N ASP A 70 38.38 16.83 0.40
CA ASP A 70 38.51 15.39 0.61
C ASP A 70 37.28 14.80 1.32
N ASP A 71 36.71 15.50 2.30
CA ASP A 71 35.60 14.99 3.11
C ASP A 71 34.33 14.83 2.28
N MET A 72 34.03 15.83 1.45
CA MET A 72 32.86 15.81 0.57
C MET A 72 32.95 14.68 -0.46
N ARG A 73 34.15 14.41 -0.99
CA ARG A 73 34.40 13.24 -1.85
C ARG A 73 34.17 11.93 -1.14
N ARG A 74 34.63 11.81 0.10
CA ARG A 74 34.45 10.59 0.91
C ARG A 74 32.99 10.36 1.30
N VAL A 75 32.24 11.42 1.60
CA VAL A 75 30.77 11.34 1.82
C VAL A 75 30.07 10.84 0.55
N ALA A 76 30.41 11.39 -0.62
CA ALA A 76 29.83 10.94 -1.89
C ALA A 76 30.09 9.43 -2.14
N LEU A 77 31.34 8.98 -1.92
CA LEU A 77 31.71 7.56 -2.05
C LEU A 77 30.98 6.67 -1.05
N SER A 78 30.85 7.10 0.21
CA SER A 78 30.11 6.36 1.26
C SER A 78 28.64 6.16 0.89
N VAL A 79 27.98 7.20 0.37
CA VAL A 79 26.59 7.13 -0.11
C VAL A 79 26.47 6.16 -1.29
N LEU A 80 27.39 6.21 -2.26
CA LEU A 80 27.40 5.28 -3.40
C LEU A 80 27.62 3.83 -2.96
N LEU A 81 28.53 3.59 -2.02
CA LEU A 81 28.77 2.26 -1.46
C LEU A 81 27.51 1.73 -0.74
N THR A 82 26.83 2.58 0.03
CA THR A 82 25.56 2.22 0.68
C THR A 82 24.52 1.82 -0.37
N ARG A 83 24.38 2.57 -1.46
CA ARG A 83 23.46 2.22 -2.57
C ARG A 83 23.78 0.85 -3.19
N ALA A 84 25.05 0.44 -3.22
CA ALA A 84 25.47 -0.86 -3.77
C ALA A 84 25.27 -2.03 -2.78
N VAL A 85 25.58 -1.83 -1.49
CA VAL A 85 25.53 -2.88 -0.47
C VAL A 85 24.12 -3.11 0.07
N THR A 86 23.31 -2.05 0.21
CA THR A 86 21.96 -2.16 0.81
C THR A 86 21.05 -3.18 0.10
N PRO A 87 20.99 -3.27 -1.24
CA PRO A 87 20.20 -4.32 -1.91
C PRO A 87 20.58 -5.74 -1.49
N HIS A 88 21.88 -6.02 -1.28
CA HIS A 88 22.34 -7.32 -0.82
C HIS A 88 21.84 -7.63 0.60
N ARG A 89 21.96 -6.66 1.52
CA ARG A 89 21.42 -6.77 2.88
C ARG A 89 19.91 -6.98 2.91
N ILE A 90 19.17 -6.27 2.05
CA ILE A 90 17.72 -6.48 1.89
C ILE A 90 17.42 -7.92 1.46
N ALA A 91 18.18 -8.45 0.50
CA ALA A 91 17.99 -9.83 0.02
C ALA A 91 18.29 -10.88 1.11
N GLN A 92 19.32 -10.67 1.92
CA GLN A 92 19.66 -11.53 3.06
C GLN A 92 18.57 -11.48 4.14
N HIS A 93 18.15 -10.28 4.54
CA HIS A 93 17.11 -10.10 5.56
C HIS A 93 15.77 -10.75 5.16
N LEU A 94 15.42 -10.65 3.86
CA LEU A 94 14.23 -11.30 3.30
C LEU A 94 14.42 -12.78 2.96
N ARG A 95 15.60 -13.36 3.23
CA ARG A 95 15.95 -14.75 2.94
C ARG A 95 15.70 -15.11 1.47
N PHE A 96 15.92 -14.13 0.59
CA PHE A 96 15.54 -14.20 -0.82
C PHE A 96 16.13 -15.44 -1.51
N TYR A 97 17.43 -15.67 -1.33
CA TYR A 97 18.14 -16.78 -1.96
C TYR A 97 17.67 -18.14 -1.44
N THR A 98 17.60 -18.32 -0.11
CA THR A 98 17.12 -19.55 0.53
C THR A 98 15.73 -19.92 0.03
N ARG A 99 14.81 -18.96 0.03
CA ARG A 99 13.45 -19.20 -0.46
C ARG A 99 13.42 -19.63 -1.93
N VAL A 100 14.17 -18.97 -2.81
CA VAL A 100 14.16 -19.29 -4.24
C VAL A 100 14.76 -20.69 -4.49
N VAL A 101 15.79 -21.07 -3.74
CA VAL A 101 16.37 -22.43 -3.77
C VAL A 101 15.34 -23.46 -3.30
N GLU A 102 14.70 -23.23 -2.15
CA GLU A 102 13.69 -24.17 -1.64
C GLU A 102 12.48 -24.28 -2.58
N PHE A 103 12.04 -23.18 -3.18
CA PHE A 103 10.98 -23.20 -4.18
C PHE A 103 11.41 -24.00 -5.42
N SER A 104 12.65 -23.82 -5.87
CA SER A 104 13.23 -24.57 -6.99
C SER A 104 13.24 -26.08 -6.71
N ARG A 105 13.64 -26.49 -5.50
CA ARG A 105 13.64 -27.88 -5.04
C ARG A 105 12.22 -28.45 -4.96
N MET A 106 11.30 -27.75 -4.28
CA MET A 106 9.93 -28.22 -4.07
C MET A 106 9.12 -28.34 -5.37
N TYR A 107 9.31 -27.41 -6.33
CA TYR A 107 8.62 -27.47 -7.62
C TYR A 107 9.36 -28.37 -8.63
N GLY A 108 10.65 -28.65 -8.40
CA GLY A 108 11.54 -29.26 -9.36
C GLY A 108 11.73 -28.38 -10.60
N ILE A 109 12.01 -27.09 -10.47
CA ILE A 109 12.31 -26.22 -11.63
C ILE A 109 13.61 -25.49 -11.41
N LEU A 110 14.21 -24.93 -12.45
CA LEU A 110 15.49 -24.22 -12.31
C LEU A 110 15.33 -22.94 -11.48
N PHE A 111 16.40 -22.55 -10.78
CA PHE A 111 16.42 -21.35 -9.92
C PHE A 111 15.86 -20.10 -10.62
N TYR A 112 16.32 -19.84 -11.86
CA TYR A 112 15.87 -18.66 -12.61
C TYR A 112 14.40 -18.77 -13.07
N GLU A 113 13.88 -19.98 -13.25
CA GLU A 113 12.49 -20.21 -13.67
C GLU A 113 11.50 -19.91 -12.54
N VAL A 114 11.90 -20.11 -11.28
CA VAL A 114 11.11 -19.68 -10.11
C VAL A 114 10.82 -18.18 -10.18
N LEU A 115 11.80 -17.38 -10.61
CA LEU A 115 11.77 -15.92 -10.67
C LEU A 115 11.09 -15.36 -11.92
N SER A 116 11.30 -16.03 -13.07
CA SER A 116 10.90 -15.55 -14.39
C SER A 116 9.56 -16.12 -14.88
N ARG A 117 9.22 -17.36 -14.51
CA ARG A 117 8.01 -18.06 -14.98
C ARG A 117 6.85 -17.90 -14.00
N GLY A 118 5.64 -17.99 -14.52
CA GLY A 118 4.39 -17.88 -13.75
C GLY A 118 4.00 -19.18 -13.02
N SER A 119 2.91 -19.13 -12.28
CA SER A 119 2.37 -20.26 -11.50
C SER A 119 2.04 -21.49 -12.35
N GLN A 120 1.53 -21.31 -13.57
CA GLN A 120 1.19 -22.43 -14.47
C GLN A 120 2.39 -23.36 -14.73
N TYR A 121 3.59 -22.78 -14.92
CA TYR A 121 4.79 -23.57 -15.17
C TYR A 121 5.15 -24.47 -13.98
N ARG A 122 4.89 -24.01 -12.76
CA ARG A 122 5.15 -24.76 -11.53
C ARG A 122 4.23 -25.98 -11.44
N VAL A 123 2.92 -25.76 -11.67
CA VAL A 123 1.93 -26.84 -11.67
C VAL A 123 2.22 -27.86 -12.78
N GLU A 124 2.52 -27.39 -13.99
CA GLU A 124 2.86 -28.27 -15.11
C GLU A 124 4.10 -29.11 -14.87
N ALA A 125 5.17 -28.53 -14.31
CA ALA A 125 6.40 -29.26 -14.03
C ALA A 125 6.16 -30.39 -13.01
N THR A 126 5.40 -30.12 -11.94
CA THR A 126 5.02 -31.14 -10.96
C THR A 126 4.08 -32.19 -11.58
N LEU A 127 3.06 -31.75 -12.32
CA LEU A 127 2.09 -32.64 -12.95
C LEU A 127 2.77 -33.57 -13.95
N HIS A 128 3.66 -33.05 -14.79
CA HIS A 128 4.40 -33.82 -15.78
C HIS A 128 5.26 -34.92 -15.15
N ARG A 129 5.93 -34.62 -14.03
CA ARG A 129 6.72 -35.61 -13.28
C ARG A 129 5.88 -36.74 -12.70
N MET A 130 4.65 -36.44 -12.28
CA MET A 130 3.72 -37.47 -11.79
C MET A 130 3.08 -38.27 -12.92
N THR A 131 2.71 -37.63 -14.04
CA THR A 131 2.00 -38.29 -15.14
C THR A 131 2.90 -39.21 -15.96
N LYS A 132 4.18 -38.85 -16.15
CA LYS A 132 5.13 -39.61 -16.97
C LYS A 132 5.32 -41.07 -16.51
N PRO A 133 5.60 -41.38 -15.22
CA PRO A 133 5.72 -42.76 -14.75
C PRO A 133 4.38 -43.52 -14.78
N MET A 134 3.25 -42.81 -14.74
CA MET A 134 1.90 -43.41 -14.86
C MET A 134 1.50 -43.73 -16.31
N GLY A 135 2.35 -43.43 -17.31
CA GLY A 135 2.05 -43.67 -18.72
C GLY A 135 1.03 -42.70 -19.33
N TYR A 136 0.78 -41.55 -18.69
CA TYR A 136 -0.13 -40.53 -19.22
C TYR A 136 0.59 -39.57 -20.18
N ALA A 137 -0.11 -39.19 -21.25
CA ALA A 137 0.25 -38.07 -22.12
C ALA A 137 -0.58 -36.82 -21.74
N MET A 138 0.07 -35.67 -21.64
CA MET A 138 -0.60 -34.39 -21.36
C MET A 138 -1.11 -33.74 -22.65
N LEU A 139 -2.29 -33.15 -22.59
CA LEU A 139 -2.87 -32.41 -23.72
C LEU A 139 -2.18 -31.04 -23.85
N SER A 140 -1.85 -30.65 -25.08
CA SER A 140 -1.28 -29.34 -25.41
C SER A 140 -2.21 -28.60 -26.39
N PRO A 141 -3.34 -28.04 -25.92
CA PRO A 141 -4.25 -27.29 -26.77
C PRO A 141 -3.61 -26.02 -27.33
N SER A 142 -3.98 -25.68 -28.56
CA SER A 142 -3.67 -24.41 -29.19
C SER A 142 -4.37 -23.24 -28.48
N PRO A 143 -3.83 -22.01 -28.58
CA PRO A 143 -4.49 -20.83 -28.05
C PRO A 143 -5.90 -20.60 -28.59
N GLU A 144 -6.18 -21.06 -29.82
CA GLU A 144 -7.50 -20.97 -30.43
C GLU A 144 -8.50 -21.91 -29.76
N GLU A 145 -8.13 -23.17 -29.51
CA GLU A 145 -8.98 -24.12 -28.78
C GLU A 145 -9.29 -23.63 -27.36
N VAL A 146 -8.29 -23.05 -26.69
CA VAL A 146 -8.45 -22.43 -25.37
C VAL A 146 -9.44 -21.26 -25.40
N ARG A 147 -9.44 -20.42 -26.44
CA ARG A 147 -10.42 -19.31 -26.56
C ARG A 147 -11.83 -19.79 -26.86
N HIS A 148 -11.97 -20.89 -27.60
CA HIS A 148 -13.27 -21.45 -27.97
C HIS A 148 -13.88 -22.32 -26.86
N GLN A 149 -13.15 -22.61 -25.78
CA GLN A 149 -13.67 -23.37 -24.64
C GLN A 149 -14.90 -22.70 -24.01
N PRO A 150 -15.78 -23.47 -23.33
CA PRO A 150 -16.92 -22.88 -22.65
C PRO A 150 -16.47 -21.89 -21.58
N ARG A 151 -17.28 -20.87 -21.31
CA ARG A 151 -16.98 -19.96 -20.19
C ARG A 151 -17.26 -20.67 -18.87
N LEU A 152 -16.47 -20.36 -17.84
CA LEU A 152 -16.79 -20.75 -16.47
C LEU A 152 -18.14 -20.14 -16.09
N VAL A 153 -19.05 -20.99 -15.61
CA VAL A 153 -20.42 -20.58 -15.22
C VAL A 153 -20.52 -20.45 -13.70
N SER A 154 -19.76 -21.26 -12.97
CA SER A 154 -19.82 -21.29 -11.52
C SER A 154 -19.23 -20.04 -10.89
N MET A 155 -19.88 -19.55 -9.84
CA MET A 155 -19.39 -18.44 -9.02
C MET A 155 -19.26 -18.90 -7.57
N PRO A 156 -18.13 -18.57 -6.90
CA PRO A 156 -17.98 -18.86 -5.49
C PRO A 156 -18.99 -18.04 -4.67
N LEU A 157 -19.38 -18.56 -3.51
CA LEU A 157 -20.32 -17.87 -2.64
C LEU A 157 -19.63 -16.69 -1.95
N ILE A 158 -20.17 -15.49 -2.16
CA ILE A 158 -19.84 -14.29 -1.37
C ILE A 158 -21.17 -13.71 -0.88
N MET A 159 -21.47 -13.97 0.38
CA MET A 159 -22.70 -13.50 1.00
C MET A 159 -22.70 -11.97 1.10
N GLN A 160 -23.89 -11.37 1.06
CA GLN A 160 -24.02 -9.99 1.51
C GLN A 160 -23.83 -9.99 3.03
N PRO A 161 -22.87 -9.22 3.58
CA PRO A 161 -22.74 -9.12 5.03
C PRO A 161 -23.99 -8.45 5.60
N ARG A 162 -24.41 -8.88 6.79
CA ARG A 162 -25.25 -8.05 7.65
C ARG A 162 -24.37 -6.92 8.19
N SER A 163 -24.47 -5.78 7.53
CA SER A 163 -23.63 -4.61 7.82
C SER A 163 -24.05 -4.01 9.14
N ASP A 164 -23.21 -4.14 10.16
CA ASP A 164 -23.48 -3.63 11.50
C ASP A 164 -22.18 -3.47 12.30
N PHE A 165 -22.28 -2.78 13.44
CA PHE A 165 -21.27 -2.73 14.47
C PHE A 165 -21.60 -3.71 15.61
N TYR A 166 -20.94 -4.87 15.57
CA TYR A 166 -21.04 -5.91 16.59
C TYR A 166 -20.12 -5.55 17.77
N LYS A 167 -20.67 -4.78 18.72
CA LYS A 167 -19.95 -4.31 19.90
C LYS A 167 -19.79 -5.41 20.95
N ASP A 168 -20.93 -5.93 21.43
CA ASP A 168 -20.97 -6.83 22.58
C ASP A 168 -20.96 -8.30 22.15
N ASP A 169 -21.43 -8.60 20.93
CA ASP A 169 -21.51 -9.96 20.41
C ASP A 169 -20.21 -10.38 19.70
N PRO A 170 -19.53 -11.46 20.14
CA PRO A 170 -18.37 -11.98 19.44
C PRO A 170 -18.75 -12.59 18.09
N ILE A 171 -17.91 -12.32 17.08
CA ILE A 171 -18.00 -12.93 15.76
C ILE A 171 -16.93 -14.00 15.61
N VAL A 172 -17.34 -15.26 15.57
CA VAL A 172 -16.47 -16.40 15.31
C VAL A 172 -16.20 -16.49 13.81
N VAL A 173 -14.92 -16.53 13.43
CA VAL A 173 -14.51 -16.71 12.03
C VAL A 173 -14.01 -18.13 11.83
N LEU A 174 -14.78 -18.90 11.07
CA LEU A 174 -14.47 -20.27 10.68
C LEU A 174 -13.96 -20.30 9.23
N ASP A 175 -12.89 -21.03 8.94
CA ASP A 175 -12.27 -21.11 7.61
C ASP A 175 -11.93 -22.55 7.23
N PHE A 176 -12.17 -22.93 5.97
CA PHE A 176 -11.87 -24.28 5.48
C PHE A 176 -10.39 -24.44 5.14
N ARG A 177 -9.76 -25.50 5.66
CA ARG A 177 -8.36 -25.82 5.33
C ARG A 177 -8.23 -26.21 3.86
N SER A 178 -7.66 -25.30 3.06
CA SER A 178 -7.36 -25.52 1.63
C SER A 178 -8.59 -26.03 0.86
N LEU A 179 -9.70 -25.28 0.93
CA LEU A 179 -11.01 -25.73 0.46
C LEU A 179 -10.99 -26.40 -0.92
N TYR A 180 -10.50 -25.71 -1.97
CA TYR A 180 -10.50 -26.27 -3.33
C TYR A 180 -9.59 -27.50 -3.49
N PRO A 181 -8.33 -27.52 -3.01
CA PRO A 181 -7.56 -28.75 -2.94
C PRO A 181 -8.29 -29.92 -2.27
N SER A 182 -8.93 -29.67 -1.13
CA SER A 182 -9.64 -30.70 -0.37
C SER A 182 -10.88 -31.22 -1.11
N ILE A 183 -11.63 -30.37 -1.81
CA ILE A 183 -12.75 -30.77 -2.68
C ILE A 183 -12.28 -31.63 -3.84
N ILE A 184 -11.19 -31.23 -4.50
CA ILE A 184 -10.62 -31.98 -5.61
C ILE A 184 -10.27 -33.41 -5.16
N ILE A 185 -9.67 -33.55 -3.97
CA ILE A 185 -9.33 -34.85 -3.39
C ILE A 185 -10.59 -35.63 -3.03
N ALA A 186 -11.49 -35.04 -2.22
CA ALA A 186 -12.65 -35.72 -1.65
C ALA A 186 -13.61 -36.26 -2.71
N TYR A 187 -13.79 -35.53 -3.82
CA TYR A 187 -14.67 -35.92 -4.92
C TYR A 187 -13.92 -36.46 -6.15
N ASN A 188 -12.62 -36.76 -6.00
CA ASN A 188 -11.75 -37.34 -7.04
C ASN A 188 -11.80 -36.59 -8.40
N LEU A 189 -11.80 -35.25 -8.35
CA LEU A 189 -11.95 -34.39 -9.53
C LEU A 189 -10.64 -34.30 -10.32
N CYS A 190 -10.59 -34.81 -11.55
CA CYS A 190 -9.37 -34.79 -12.35
C CYS A 190 -9.66 -34.82 -13.85
N TYR A 191 -8.69 -34.39 -14.66
CA TYR A 191 -8.65 -34.65 -16.10
C TYR A 191 -8.82 -36.15 -16.42
N SER A 192 -8.18 -37.03 -15.64
CA SER A 192 -8.15 -38.48 -15.87
C SER A 192 -9.37 -39.26 -15.36
N THR A 193 -10.25 -38.59 -14.62
CA THR A 193 -11.47 -39.18 -14.03
C THR A 193 -12.76 -38.55 -14.56
N CYS A 194 -12.68 -37.40 -15.24
CA CYS A 194 -13.83 -36.72 -15.82
C CYS A 194 -14.37 -37.49 -17.05
N LEU A 195 -15.66 -37.81 -17.02
CA LEU A 195 -16.38 -38.50 -18.09
C LEU A 195 -17.23 -37.53 -18.95
N GLY A 196 -17.09 -36.23 -18.73
CA GLY A 196 -17.90 -35.20 -19.38
C GLY A 196 -19.23 -34.94 -18.69
N ARG A 197 -20.06 -34.11 -19.31
CA ARG A 197 -21.42 -33.76 -18.84
C ARG A 197 -22.41 -34.85 -19.17
N VAL A 198 -23.39 -35.06 -18.30
CA VAL A 198 -24.55 -35.91 -18.57
C VAL A 198 -25.26 -35.37 -19.82
N SER A 199 -25.32 -36.19 -20.87
CA SER A 199 -25.92 -35.83 -22.15
C SER A 199 -26.60 -37.06 -22.77
N LYS A 200 -27.64 -36.82 -23.57
CA LYS A 200 -28.28 -37.87 -24.39
C LYS A 200 -27.45 -38.26 -25.61
N HIS A 201 -26.46 -37.44 -26.00
CA HIS A 201 -25.65 -37.63 -27.20
C HIS A 201 -24.32 -38.31 -26.90
N ARG A 202 -23.93 -39.30 -27.73
CA ARG A 202 -22.66 -40.04 -27.64
C ARG A 202 -21.40 -39.17 -27.79
N ARG A 203 -21.53 -37.99 -28.40
CA ARG A 203 -20.45 -37.02 -28.54
C ARG A 203 -20.86 -35.76 -27.79
N GLY A 204 -19.99 -35.36 -26.88
CA GLY A 204 -20.11 -34.13 -26.11
C GLY A 204 -18.82 -33.33 -26.20
N ARG A 205 -18.70 -32.38 -25.27
CA ARG A 205 -17.52 -31.54 -25.10
C ARG A 205 -16.89 -31.83 -23.74
N LEU A 206 -15.56 -31.79 -23.67
CA LEU A 206 -14.82 -31.89 -22.42
C LEU A 206 -13.70 -30.85 -22.41
N GLY A 207 -13.88 -29.77 -21.66
CA GLY A 207 -12.97 -28.63 -21.64
C GLY A 207 -12.70 -28.08 -23.05
N VAL A 208 -11.43 -28.13 -23.45
CA VAL A 208 -10.95 -27.69 -24.78
C VAL A 208 -11.29 -28.68 -25.89
N LEU A 209 -11.57 -29.95 -25.58
CA LEU A 209 -11.89 -30.97 -26.58
C LEU A 209 -13.32 -30.77 -27.09
N THR A 210 -13.45 -30.38 -28.37
CA THR A 210 -14.73 -30.12 -29.04
C THR A 210 -15.52 -31.39 -29.33
N SER A 211 -14.83 -32.51 -29.58
CA SER A 211 -15.43 -33.82 -29.82
C SER A 211 -14.89 -34.84 -28.83
N TYR A 212 -15.56 -34.97 -27.69
CA TYR A 212 -15.33 -36.02 -26.71
C TYR A 212 -16.35 -37.14 -26.91
N LYS A 213 -15.89 -38.34 -27.26
CA LYS A 213 -16.76 -39.52 -27.40
C LYS A 213 -16.95 -40.16 -26.03
N GLN A 214 -18.18 -40.11 -25.52
CA GLN A 214 -18.55 -40.85 -24.33
C GLN A 214 -18.68 -42.33 -24.69
N VAL A 215 -18.10 -43.21 -23.88
CA VAL A 215 -18.13 -44.65 -24.10
C VAL A 215 -19.33 -45.23 -23.34
N ASP A 216 -20.51 -45.22 -23.96
CA ASP A 216 -21.77 -45.68 -23.35
C ASP A 216 -21.69 -47.09 -22.73
N PRO A 217 -21.07 -48.12 -23.36
CA PRO A 217 -21.01 -49.45 -22.76
C PRO A 217 -20.22 -49.50 -21.44
N LEU A 218 -19.15 -48.70 -21.35
CA LEU A 218 -18.38 -48.57 -20.12
C LEU A 218 -19.18 -47.82 -19.06
N LEU A 219 -19.87 -46.74 -19.44
CA LEU A 219 -20.72 -45.99 -18.51
C LEU A 219 -21.88 -46.85 -17.99
N LEU A 220 -22.56 -47.59 -18.86
CA LEU A 220 -23.64 -48.50 -18.49
C LEU A 220 -23.14 -49.59 -17.54
N ARG A 221 -21.94 -50.15 -17.78
CA ARG A 221 -21.31 -51.11 -16.85
C ARG A 221 -20.91 -50.49 -15.50
N LEU A 222 -20.55 -49.20 -15.49
CA LEU A 222 -20.23 -48.48 -14.26
C LEU A 222 -21.48 -48.07 -13.47
N LEU A 223 -22.62 -47.90 -14.15
CA LEU A 223 -23.91 -47.57 -13.55
C LEU A 223 -24.78 -48.79 -13.25
N ALA A 224 -24.44 -49.97 -13.79
CA ALA A 224 -25.14 -51.21 -13.51
C ALA A 224 -25.02 -51.57 -12.02
N GLU A 225 -26.17 -51.84 -11.40
CA GLU A 225 -26.22 -52.35 -10.03
C GLU A 225 -25.82 -53.83 -10.03
N ASP A 226 -24.78 -54.20 -9.27
CA ASP A 226 -24.46 -55.60 -9.04
C ASP A 226 -25.36 -56.09 -7.89
N ASP A 227 -26.26 -57.05 -8.16
CA ASP A 227 -27.30 -57.59 -7.25
C ASP A 227 -26.80 -58.17 -5.91
N MET A 228 -25.49 -58.20 -5.64
CA MET A 228 -24.89 -58.93 -4.52
C MET A 228 -23.89 -58.16 -3.66
N CYS A 229 -23.67 -56.84 -3.86
CA CYS A 229 -22.78 -56.09 -2.96
C CYS A 229 -23.14 -54.59 -2.82
N SER A 230 -23.31 -54.16 -1.57
CA SER A 230 -23.59 -52.79 -1.09
C SER A 230 -23.06 -51.64 -1.95
N LYS A 231 -23.97 -50.81 -2.49
CA LYS A 231 -23.87 -49.33 -2.72
C LYS A 231 -22.48 -48.73 -3.05
N SER A 232 -21.66 -49.36 -3.89
CA SER A 232 -20.46 -48.70 -4.44
C SER A 232 -20.88 -47.85 -5.64
N ASN A 233 -21.11 -46.55 -5.41
CA ASN A 233 -21.32 -45.59 -6.50
C ASN A 233 -19.99 -45.39 -7.25
N ARG A 234 -19.75 -46.19 -8.30
CA ARG A 234 -18.56 -46.11 -9.18
C ARG A 234 -18.43 -44.78 -9.92
N VAL A 235 -19.49 -43.97 -9.96
CA VAL A 235 -19.54 -42.64 -10.58
C VAL A 235 -20.06 -41.61 -9.58
N THR A 236 -19.36 -40.48 -9.49
CA THR A 236 -19.77 -39.29 -8.72
C THR A 236 -20.32 -38.24 -9.67
N PHE A 237 -21.53 -37.76 -9.40
CA PHE A 237 -22.17 -36.68 -10.15
C PHE A 237 -21.92 -35.34 -9.46
N ALA A 238 -21.30 -34.41 -10.18
CA ALA A 238 -21.08 -33.06 -9.69
C ALA A 238 -22.30 -32.16 -10.00
N PRO A 239 -22.53 -31.09 -9.20
CA PRO A 239 -23.67 -30.19 -9.37
C PRO A 239 -23.74 -29.47 -10.72
N ASN A 240 -22.63 -29.36 -11.43
CA ASN A 240 -22.56 -28.80 -12.79
C ASN A 240 -23.01 -29.79 -13.88
N GLY A 241 -23.49 -30.99 -13.49
CA GLY A 241 -23.89 -32.06 -14.40
C GLY A 241 -22.72 -32.87 -14.95
N CYS A 242 -21.49 -32.69 -14.46
CA CYS A 242 -20.34 -33.51 -14.87
C CYS A 242 -20.26 -34.81 -14.07
N MET A 243 -19.78 -35.86 -14.73
CA MET A 243 -19.54 -37.17 -14.15
C MET A 243 -18.05 -37.39 -13.90
N PHE A 244 -17.72 -37.95 -12.75
CA PHE A 244 -16.35 -38.30 -12.36
C PHE A 244 -16.30 -39.75 -11.87
N LEU A 245 -15.22 -40.48 -12.20
CA LEU A 245 -14.99 -41.82 -11.66
C LEU A 245 -14.74 -41.78 -10.16
N SER A 246 -15.21 -42.80 -9.43
CA SER A 246 -14.87 -43.00 -8.03
C SER A 246 -13.38 -43.37 -7.88
N PRO A 247 -12.76 -43.07 -6.71
CA PRO A 247 -11.36 -43.43 -6.46
C PRO A 247 -11.12 -44.94 -6.45
N GLU A 248 -12.17 -45.77 -6.25
CA GLU A 248 -12.11 -47.24 -6.31
C GLU A 248 -11.82 -47.73 -7.73
N VAL A 249 -12.41 -47.09 -8.76
CA VAL A 249 -12.19 -47.43 -10.16
C VAL A 249 -10.88 -46.84 -10.67
N ARG A 250 -10.65 -45.56 -10.39
CA ARG A 250 -9.43 -44.85 -10.80
C ARG A 250 -9.18 -43.66 -9.89
N LYS A 251 -8.04 -43.65 -9.20
CA LYS A 251 -7.55 -42.46 -8.51
C LYS A 251 -7.08 -41.42 -9.54
N GLY A 252 -7.62 -40.21 -9.46
CA GLY A 252 -7.23 -39.11 -10.32
C GLY A 252 -5.78 -38.65 -10.07
N VAL A 253 -5.13 -38.12 -11.09
CA VAL A 253 -3.77 -37.58 -10.97
C VAL A 253 -3.73 -36.31 -10.10
N LEU A 254 -4.68 -35.38 -10.30
CA LEU A 254 -4.76 -34.16 -9.49
C LEU A 254 -5.03 -34.46 -8.00
N PRO A 255 -5.99 -35.31 -7.63
CA PRO A 255 -6.18 -35.78 -6.26
C PRO A 255 -4.90 -36.36 -5.64
N GLN A 256 -4.21 -37.26 -6.34
CA GLN A 256 -2.96 -37.86 -5.85
C GLN A 256 -1.85 -36.82 -5.64
N MET A 257 -1.70 -35.89 -6.60
CA MET A 257 -0.73 -34.80 -6.50
C MET A 257 -1.03 -33.90 -5.31
N LEU A 258 -2.28 -33.47 -5.14
CA LEU A 258 -2.67 -32.59 -4.05
C LEU A 258 -2.59 -33.30 -2.70
N GLN A 259 -2.94 -34.58 -2.63
CA GLN A 259 -2.80 -35.38 -1.42
C GLN A 259 -1.32 -35.44 -1.00
N ALA A 260 -0.42 -35.82 -1.91
CA ALA A 260 1.02 -35.83 -1.64
C ALA A 260 1.53 -34.45 -1.17
N LEU A 261 1.11 -33.37 -1.83
CA LEU A 261 1.50 -32.01 -1.41
C LEU A 261 0.97 -31.68 0.00
N LEU A 262 -0.28 -31.99 0.32
CA LEU A 262 -0.85 -31.69 1.63
C LEU A 262 -0.22 -32.55 2.73
N ASP A 263 0.06 -33.82 2.47
CA ASP A 263 0.71 -34.74 3.42
C ASP A 263 2.15 -34.30 3.70
N THR A 264 2.94 -34.04 2.66
CA THR A 264 4.29 -33.47 2.81
C THR A 264 4.26 -32.14 3.56
N ARG A 265 3.23 -31.31 3.34
CA ARG A 265 3.08 -30.06 4.11
C ARG A 265 2.83 -30.33 5.59
N LEU A 266 2.05 -31.34 5.94
CA LEU A 266 1.82 -31.73 7.34
C LEU A 266 3.11 -32.23 7.98
N GLU A 267 3.90 -33.06 7.27
CA GLU A 267 5.21 -33.53 7.72
C GLU A 267 6.19 -32.38 7.95
N VAL A 268 6.29 -31.44 7.00
CA VAL A 268 7.15 -30.25 7.13
C VAL A 268 6.73 -29.38 8.31
N LEU A 269 5.42 -29.23 8.56
CA LEU A 269 4.92 -28.49 9.73
C LEU A 269 5.22 -29.21 11.04
N ALA A 270 5.18 -30.55 11.06
CA ALA A 270 5.55 -31.34 12.23
C ALA A 270 7.06 -31.24 12.50
N ALA A 271 7.89 -31.35 11.45
CA ALA A 271 9.33 -31.13 11.53
C ALA A 271 9.65 -29.71 12.03
N LEU A 272 8.96 -28.70 11.52
CA LEU A 272 9.13 -27.31 11.97
C LEU A 272 8.84 -27.15 13.46
N LYS A 273 7.79 -27.79 13.98
CA LYS A 273 7.48 -27.79 15.42
C LYS A 273 8.56 -28.51 16.23
N HIS A 274 9.07 -29.63 15.74
CA HIS A 274 10.13 -30.38 16.41
C HIS A 274 11.46 -29.62 16.43
N VAL A 275 11.81 -28.93 15.35
CA VAL A 275 13.01 -28.07 15.29
C VAL A 275 12.79 -26.75 16.04
N ALA A 276 11.56 -26.38 16.41
CA ALA A 276 11.31 -25.22 17.25
C ALA A 276 11.59 -25.47 18.75
N GLN A 277 11.68 -26.74 19.19
CA GLN A 277 11.86 -27.11 20.59
C GLN A 277 12.62 -28.45 20.70
N PRO A 278 13.78 -28.58 21.40
CA PRO A 278 14.55 -27.60 22.18
C PRO A 278 15.79 -27.02 21.45
N CYS A 279 16.07 -27.44 20.22
CA CYS A 279 17.21 -26.94 19.43
C CYS A 279 16.80 -25.68 18.67
N GLU A 280 17.34 -24.50 19.02
CA GLU A 280 17.12 -23.26 18.28
C GLU A 280 17.86 -23.22 16.93
N ASP A 281 17.71 -24.26 16.09
CA ASP A 281 18.27 -24.25 14.73
C ASP A 281 17.45 -23.31 13.83
N ASN A 282 17.78 -22.03 13.96
CA ASN A 282 17.21 -20.94 13.18
C ASN A 282 17.36 -21.15 11.67
N TYR A 283 18.41 -21.85 11.21
CA TYR A 283 18.63 -22.09 9.80
C TYR A 283 17.67 -23.16 9.26
N MET A 284 17.52 -24.28 9.97
CA MET A 284 16.57 -25.32 9.57
C MET A 284 15.12 -24.85 9.67
N GLN A 285 14.76 -24.07 10.69
CA GLN A 285 13.43 -23.46 10.78
C GLN A 285 13.13 -22.57 9.56
N ARG A 286 14.13 -21.80 9.08
CA ARG A 286 14.00 -20.97 7.87
C ARG A 286 13.68 -21.81 6.64
N ILE A 287 14.43 -22.89 6.43
CA ILE A 287 14.23 -23.79 5.30
C ILE A 287 12.82 -24.39 5.32
N LEU A 288 12.44 -25.00 6.44
CA LEU A 288 11.13 -25.66 6.60
C LEU A 288 9.97 -24.67 6.41
N GLN A 289 10.12 -23.43 6.87
CA GLN A 289 9.13 -22.37 6.68
C GLN A 289 8.96 -21.99 5.20
N GLU A 290 10.05 -21.92 4.42
CA GLU A 290 9.95 -21.64 2.98
C GLU A 290 9.41 -22.84 2.20
N GLN A 291 9.76 -24.07 2.59
CA GLN A 291 9.21 -25.29 2.00
C GLN A 291 7.69 -25.37 2.18
N GLN A 292 7.16 -25.17 3.40
CA GLN A 292 5.71 -25.20 3.61
C GLN A 292 4.99 -24.09 2.82
N THR A 293 5.64 -22.94 2.65
CA THR A 293 5.11 -21.81 1.87
C THR A 293 5.04 -22.16 0.39
N ALA A 294 6.09 -22.79 -0.16
CA ALA A 294 6.13 -23.27 -1.54
C ALA A 294 4.98 -24.26 -1.81
N ILE A 295 4.84 -25.26 -0.94
CA ILE A 295 3.83 -26.31 -1.08
C ILE A 295 2.42 -25.72 -1.00
N LYS A 296 2.16 -24.82 -0.02
CA LYS A 296 0.88 -24.12 0.11
C LYS A 296 0.54 -23.34 -1.17
N LEU A 297 1.50 -22.61 -1.72
CA LEU A 297 1.30 -21.84 -2.94
C LEU A 297 0.99 -22.74 -4.12
N LEU A 298 1.73 -23.84 -4.28
CA LEU A 298 1.52 -24.80 -5.36
C LEU A 298 0.11 -25.40 -5.30
N ALA A 299 -0.30 -25.92 -4.13
CA ALA A 299 -1.63 -26.50 -3.93
C ALA A 299 -2.76 -25.53 -4.30
N ASN A 300 -2.66 -24.27 -3.85
CA ASN A 300 -3.65 -23.23 -4.18
C ASN A 300 -3.66 -22.88 -5.67
N THR A 301 -2.50 -22.93 -6.34
CA THR A 301 -2.41 -22.64 -7.78
C THR A 301 -2.89 -23.78 -8.68
N THR A 302 -2.99 -25.02 -8.17
CA THR A 302 -3.44 -26.19 -8.95
C THR A 302 -4.86 -26.02 -9.48
N TYR A 303 -5.80 -25.54 -8.67
CA TYR A 303 -7.14 -25.18 -9.14
C TYR A 303 -7.09 -24.05 -10.18
N GLY A 304 -6.27 -23.02 -9.93
CA GLY A 304 -6.10 -21.91 -10.88
C GLY A 304 -5.57 -22.36 -12.25
N TYR A 305 -4.87 -23.50 -12.31
CA TYR A 305 -4.40 -24.10 -13.55
C TYR A 305 -5.55 -24.69 -14.39
N THR A 306 -6.50 -25.39 -13.76
CA THR A 306 -7.69 -25.94 -14.45
C THR A 306 -8.64 -24.83 -14.91
N ALA A 307 -8.75 -23.75 -14.14
CA ALA A 307 -9.65 -22.62 -14.40
C ALA A 307 -9.12 -21.57 -15.41
N ALA A 308 -7.90 -21.72 -15.92
CA ALA A 308 -7.20 -20.69 -16.70
C ALA A 308 -7.79 -20.49 -18.13
N SER A 309 -8.92 -19.79 -18.23
CA SER A 309 -9.73 -19.76 -19.46
C SER A 309 -9.15 -18.90 -20.60
N PHE A 310 -8.27 -17.93 -20.31
CA PHE A 310 -7.74 -16.98 -21.32
C PHE A 310 -6.33 -17.33 -21.80
N THR A 311 -5.45 -17.71 -20.87
CA THR A 311 -4.02 -17.98 -21.13
C THR A 311 -3.59 -19.32 -20.55
N GLY A 312 -4.52 -20.25 -20.35
CA GLY A 312 -4.24 -21.59 -19.84
C GLY A 312 -3.46 -22.43 -20.83
N ARG A 313 -2.56 -23.29 -20.34
CA ARG A 313 -1.88 -24.29 -21.19
C ARG A 313 -2.64 -25.59 -21.30
N MET A 314 -3.38 -26.00 -20.26
CA MET A 314 -4.27 -27.17 -20.30
C MET A 314 -5.52 -26.92 -19.43
N PRO A 315 -6.36 -25.93 -19.75
CA PRO A 315 -7.53 -25.62 -18.94
C PRO A 315 -8.63 -26.69 -19.11
N CYS A 316 -9.45 -26.87 -18.07
CA CYS A 316 -10.63 -27.71 -18.10
C CYS A 316 -11.74 -27.09 -17.26
N VAL A 317 -12.66 -26.42 -17.95
CA VAL A 317 -13.80 -25.70 -17.38
C VAL A 317 -14.70 -26.63 -16.57
N ASP A 318 -14.90 -27.87 -17.03
CA ASP A 318 -15.76 -28.84 -16.35
C ASP A 318 -15.26 -29.23 -14.96
N VAL A 319 -13.94 -29.42 -14.81
CA VAL A 319 -13.28 -29.69 -13.52
C VAL A 319 -13.32 -28.44 -12.63
N ALA A 320 -13.00 -27.26 -13.20
CA ALA A 320 -13.00 -26.00 -12.47
C ALA A 320 -14.40 -25.65 -11.93
N ASP A 321 -15.44 -25.74 -12.77
CA ASP A 321 -16.82 -25.45 -12.38
C ASP A 321 -17.33 -26.44 -11.33
N ALA A 322 -17.02 -27.72 -11.48
CA ALA A 322 -17.38 -28.73 -10.48
C ALA A 322 -16.76 -28.41 -9.11
N THR A 323 -15.47 -28.02 -9.10
CA THR A 323 -14.75 -27.66 -7.86
C THR A 323 -15.40 -26.49 -7.14
N VAL A 324 -15.73 -25.42 -7.88
CA VAL A 324 -16.35 -24.21 -7.29
C VAL A 324 -17.78 -24.48 -6.82
N MET A 325 -18.58 -25.20 -7.60
CA MET A 325 -19.97 -25.52 -7.22
C MET A 325 -20.03 -26.43 -5.99
N LEU A 326 -19.19 -27.45 -5.92
CA LEU A 326 -19.09 -28.30 -4.73
C LEU A 326 -18.65 -27.49 -3.51
N GLY A 327 -17.66 -26.60 -3.65
CA GLY A 327 -17.24 -25.73 -2.55
C GLY A 327 -18.33 -24.79 -2.06
N ARG A 328 -19.10 -24.21 -3.00
CA ARG A 328 -20.28 -23.43 -2.65
C ARG A 328 -21.32 -24.27 -1.89
N GLN A 329 -21.64 -25.47 -2.36
CA GLN A 329 -22.59 -26.35 -1.67
C GLN A 329 -22.09 -26.78 -0.29
N THR A 330 -20.79 -27.04 -0.13
CA THR A 330 -20.18 -27.33 1.18
C THR A 330 -20.38 -26.16 2.14
N LEU A 331 -20.16 -24.93 1.67
CA LEU A 331 -20.36 -23.73 2.49
C LEU A 331 -21.85 -23.52 2.84
N GLU A 332 -22.76 -23.67 1.88
CA GLU A 332 -24.21 -23.57 2.10
C GLU A 332 -24.74 -24.66 3.05
N ARG A 333 -24.16 -25.87 3.05
CA ARG A 333 -24.47 -26.94 4.00
C ARG A 333 -23.98 -26.58 5.41
N ALA A 334 -22.75 -26.09 5.54
CA ALA A 334 -22.19 -25.63 6.81
C ALA A 334 -23.04 -24.51 7.41
N MET A 335 -23.44 -23.53 6.60
CA MET A 335 -24.31 -22.44 7.03
C MET A 335 -25.67 -22.93 7.53
N ARG A 336 -26.31 -23.84 6.80
CA ARG A 336 -27.59 -24.42 7.23
C ARG A 336 -27.45 -25.13 8.57
N LEU A 337 -26.41 -25.95 8.73
CA LEU A 337 -26.16 -26.64 10.00
C LEU A 337 -25.96 -25.65 11.16
N ILE A 338 -25.14 -24.63 10.97
CA ILE A 338 -24.85 -23.63 12.01
C ILE A 338 -26.12 -22.86 12.41
N ASN A 339 -26.87 -22.35 11.43
CA ASN A 339 -28.07 -21.56 11.68
C ASN A 339 -29.25 -22.39 12.25
N SER A 340 -29.33 -23.69 11.94
CA SER A 340 -30.44 -24.54 12.40
C SER A 340 -30.17 -25.27 13.72
N HIS A 341 -28.95 -25.17 14.27
CA HIS A 341 -28.58 -25.95 15.46
C HIS A 341 -29.17 -25.32 16.73
N PRO A 342 -30.08 -26.01 17.45
CA PRO A 342 -30.83 -25.41 18.55
C PRO A 342 -29.96 -25.07 19.78
N GLY A 343 -28.82 -25.74 19.95
CA GLY A 343 -27.94 -25.54 21.11
C GLY A 343 -26.92 -24.40 20.99
N TRP A 344 -26.74 -23.80 19.80
CA TRP A 344 -25.72 -22.77 19.60
C TRP A 344 -26.27 -21.35 19.65
N ASP A 345 -27.55 -21.16 19.30
CA ASP A 345 -28.17 -19.84 19.13
C ASP A 345 -27.27 -18.89 18.31
N ALA A 346 -26.88 -19.37 17.13
CA ALA A 346 -25.83 -18.78 16.33
C ALA A 346 -26.34 -18.34 14.96
N GLU A 347 -25.79 -17.25 14.45
CA GLU A 347 -26.21 -16.69 13.17
C GLU A 347 -25.03 -16.40 12.24
N VAL A 348 -25.04 -16.97 11.04
CA VAL A 348 -24.08 -16.62 10.00
C VAL A 348 -24.41 -15.23 9.43
N VAL A 349 -23.57 -14.25 9.76
CA VAL A 349 -23.73 -12.83 9.36
C VAL A 349 -22.96 -12.47 8.09
N TYR A 350 -21.92 -13.23 7.74
CA TYR A 350 -21.14 -13.04 6.50
C TYR A 350 -20.42 -14.33 6.08
N GLY A 351 -20.08 -14.42 4.80
CA GLY A 351 -19.30 -15.52 4.24
C GLY A 351 -18.54 -15.07 2.99
N ASP A 352 -17.24 -15.34 2.94
CA ASP A 352 -16.35 -15.00 1.83
C ASP A 352 -15.62 -16.25 1.36
N THR A 353 -16.15 -16.86 0.29
CA THR A 353 -15.61 -18.01 -0.45
C THR A 353 -15.39 -19.32 0.31
N ASP A 354 -14.56 -19.29 1.34
CA ASP A 354 -14.07 -20.39 2.16
C ASP A 354 -14.24 -20.13 3.67
N SER A 355 -14.63 -18.90 4.04
CA SER A 355 -14.82 -18.48 5.42
C SER A 355 -16.29 -18.16 5.76
N LEU A 356 -16.67 -18.41 7.02
CA LEU A 356 -17.96 -18.10 7.63
C LEU A 356 -17.75 -17.23 8.87
N PHE A 357 -18.58 -16.20 9.00
CA PHE A 357 -18.60 -15.28 10.12
C PHE A 357 -19.89 -15.53 10.89
N VAL A 358 -19.76 -16.04 12.10
CA VAL A 358 -20.87 -16.50 12.93
C VAL A 358 -20.97 -15.59 14.15
N ARG A 359 -22.09 -14.87 14.27
CA ARG A 359 -22.44 -14.09 15.44
C ARG A 359 -22.95 -15.02 16.53
N LEU A 360 -22.46 -14.80 17.75
CA LEU A 360 -22.92 -15.47 18.96
C LEU A 360 -23.48 -14.43 19.94
N PRO A 361 -24.80 -14.18 19.94
CA PRO A 361 -25.42 -13.17 20.79
C PRO A 361 -25.20 -13.43 22.28
N GLY A 362 -24.77 -12.40 23.02
CA GLY A 362 -24.66 -12.46 24.48
C GLY A 362 -23.61 -13.45 25.05
N ARG A 363 -22.73 -14.00 24.20
CA ARG A 363 -21.67 -14.93 24.61
C ARG A 363 -20.38 -14.20 24.96
N THR A 364 -19.62 -14.77 25.89
CA THR A 364 -18.27 -14.28 26.20
C THR A 364 -17.26 -14.70 25.12
N LYS A 365 -16.07 -14.08 25.13
CA LYS A 365 -14.97 -14.45 24.22
C LYS A 365 -14.58 -15.92 24.40
N GLU A 366 -14.46 -16.38 25.65
CA GLU A 366 -14.07 -17.75 26.01
C GLU A 366 -15.12 -18.76 25.52
N GLU A 367 -16.41 -18.47 25.73
CA GLU A 367 -17.51 -19.27 25.21
C GLU A 367 -17.52 -19.31 23.68
N ALA A 368 -17.22 -18.18 23.03
CA ALA A 368 -17.15 -18.10 21.58
C ALA A 368 -16.07 -19.01 20.98
N PHE A 369 -14.91 -19.14 21.64
CA PHE A 369 -13.89 -20.12 21.24
C PHE A 369 -14.40 -21.56 21.38
N LEU A 370 -15.04 -21.89 22.51
CA LEU A 370 -15.58 -23.25 22.74
C LEU A 370 -16.66 -23.61 21.72
N CYS A 371 -17.63 -22.71 21.50
CA CYS A 371 -18.67 -22.89 20.49
C CYS A 371 -18.07 -22.99 19.08
N GLY A 372 -17.10 -22.14 18.73
CA GLY A 372 -16.42 -22.17 17.44
C GLY A 372 -15.70 -23.49 17.16
N GLU A 373 -15.01 -24.05 18.15
CA GLU A 373 -14.36 -25.37 18.03
C GLU A 373 -15.37 -26.52 17.93
N GLN A 374 -16.51 -26.42 18.63
CA GLN A 374 -17.59 -27.40 18.49
C GLN A 374 -18.23 -27.35 17.09
N MET A 375 -18.51 -26.15 16.58
CA MET A 375 -19.01 -25.94 15.21
C MET A 375 -18.05 -26.48 14.17
N ALA A 376 -16.76 -26.16 14.29
CA ALA A 376 -15.72 -26.63 13.39
C ALA A 376 -15.66 -28.17 13.34
N ARG A 377 -15.77 -28.85 14.48
CA ARG A 377 -15.79 -30.31 14.58
C ARG A 377 -17.04 -30.92 13.93
N GLU A 378 -18.23 -30.44 14.28
CA GLU A 378 -19.49 -30.98 13.74
C GLU A 378 -19.62 -30.76 12.23
N VAL A 379 -19.26 -29.58 11.74
CA VAL A 379 -19.24 -29.30 10.30
C VAL A 379 -18.21 -30.18 9.58
N SER A 380 -17.03 -30.40 10.18
CA SER A 380 -16.02 -31.28 9.58
C SER A 380 -16.51 -32.73 9.51
N ARG A 381 -17.26 -33.21 10.51
CA ARG A 381 -17.78 -34.59 10.58
C ARG A 381 -18.78 -34.92 9.47
N ILE A 382 -19.57 -33.95 9.02
CA ILE A 382 -20.57 -34.16 7.95
C ILE A 382 -19.97 -34.11 6.54
N ASN A 383 -18.70 -33.75 6.40
CA ASN A 383 -18.03 -33.63 5.10
C ASN A 383 -17.07 -34.81 4.83
N PRO A 384 -16.89 -35.20 3.56
CA PRO A 384 -15.92 -36.24 3.21
C PRO A 384 -14.48 -35.79 3.48
N ALA A 385 -13.63 -36.73 3.89
CA ALA A 385 -12.20 -36.46 4.05
C ALA A 385 -11.56 -36.04 2.71
N PRO A 386 -10.62 -35.07 2.68
CA PRO A 386 -9.98 -34.37 3.80
C PRO A 386 -10.60 -32.98 4.12
N ILE A 387 -11.86 -32.72 3.76
CA ILE A 387 -12.50 -31.40 3.98
C ILE A 387 -12.66 -31.16 5.49
N GLN A 388 -12.00 -30.12 6.01
CA GLN A 388 -12.02 -29.76 7.42
C GLN A 388 -12.25 -28.25 7.59
N LEU A 389 -13.22 -27.90 8.43
CA LEU A 389 -13.48 -26.54 8.89
C LEU A 389 -12.69 -26.27 10.17
N GLN A 390 -12.22 -25.02 10.34
CA GLN A 390 -11.41 -24.63 11.49
C GLN A 390 -11.84 -23.31 12.07
N LEU A 391 -11.66 -23.17 13.37
CA LEU A 391 -11.64 -21.87 14.01
C LEU A 391 -10.36 -21.13 13.66
N GLU A 392 -10.47 -19.99 12.97
CA GLU A 392 -9.32 -19.14 12.65
C GLU A 392 -9.08 -18.09 13.74
N LYS A 393 -10.15 -17.40 14.16
CA LYS A 393 -10.13 -16.34 15.18
C LYS A 393 -11.53 -15.98 15.67
N VAL A 394 -11.58 -15.23 16.76
CA VAL A 394 -12.78 -14.53 17.24
C VAL A 394 -12.56 -13.02 17.10
N LEU A 395 -13.53 -12.30 16.54
CA LEU A 395 -13.54 -10.84 16.42
C LEU A 395 -14.49 -10.24 17.46
N SER A 396 -13.98 -9.39 18.35
CA SER A 396 -14.80 -8.69 19.36
C SER A 396 -14.08 -7.42 19.85
N PRO A 397 -14.62 -6.20 19.64
CA PRO A 397 -15.73 -5.87 18.77
C PRO A 397 -15.38 -6.00 17.27
N CYS A 398 -16.40 -5.98 16.41
CA CYS A 398 -16.28 -6.11 14.95
C CYS A 398 -17.21 -5.14 14.20
N LEU A 399 -16.70 -4.54 13.13
CA LEU A 399 -17.44 -3.68 12.20
C LEU A 399 -17.45 -4.33 10.81
N LEU A 400 -18.63 -4.78 10.37
CA LEU A 400 -18.85 -5.32 9.03
C LEU A 400 -19.47 -4.23 8.14
N LEU A 401 -18.77 -3.80 7.08
CA LEU A 401 -19.25 -2.72 6.22
C LEU A 401 -19.94 -3.24 4.96
N VAL A 402 -19.17 -3.85 4.06
CA VAL A 402 -19.66 -4.42 2.79
C VAL A 402 -18.79 -5.62 2.42
N LYS A 403 -19.13 -6.31 1.33
CA LYS A 403 -18.34 -7.44 0.82
C LYS A 403 -16.84 -7.09 0.78
N LYS A 404 -16.03 -7.93 1.42
CA LYS A 404 -14.57 -7.80 1.52
C LYS A 404 -14.07 -6.54 2.23
N ARG A 405 -14.93 -5.88 3.02
CA ARG A 405 -14.59 -4.69 3.82
C ARG A 405 -15.10 -4.83 5.25
N TYR A 406 -14.20 -5.12 6.17
CA TYR A 406 -14.50 -5.31 7.57
C TYR A 406 -13.27 -5.07 8.44
N VAL A 407 -13.49 -4.75 9.71
CA VAL A 407 -12.45 -4.51 10.71
C VAL A 407 -12.89 -5.02 12.06
N GLY A 408 -11.96 -5.51 12.88
CA GLY A 408 -12.26 -5.99 14.22
C GLY A 408 -11.00 -6.24 15.03
N TYR A 409 -11.16 -6.37 16.34
CA TYR A 409 -10.11 -6.87 17.22
C TYR A 409 -10.11 -8.39 17.21
N ALA A 410 -9.03 -8.97 16.67
CA ALA A 410 -8.88 -10.40 16.52
C ALA A 410 -8.16 -11.03 17.70
N TYR A 411 -8.76 -12.09 18.23
CA TYR A 411 -8.20 -12.99 19.21
C TYR A 411 -7.98 -14.35 18.55
N TYR A 412 -6.80 -14.93 18.74
CA TYR A 412 -6.45 -16.25 18.23
C TYR A 412 -6.48 -17.32 19.31
N LYS A 413 -6.49 -16.91 20.59
CA LYS A 413 -6.60 -17.80 21.73
C LYS A 413 -7.53 -17.22 22.80
N PRO A 414 -8.15 -18.05 23.66
CA PRO A 414 -9.01 -17.60 24.75
C PRO A 414 -8.26 -16.73 25.78
N ASP A 415 -7.04 -17.14 26.14
CA ASP A 415 -6.16 -16.50 27.12
C ASP A 415 -5.51 -15.19 26.62
N GLN A 416 -5.66 -14.86 25.34
CA GLN A 416 -5.08 -13.66 24.75
C GLN A 416 -5.79 -12.40 25.29
N THR A 417 -5.02 -11.54 25.97
CA THR A 417 -5.49 -10.26 26.54
C THR A 417 -5.43 -9.12 25.53
N GLN A 418 -4.27 -8.93 24.87
CA GLN A 418 -4.10 -7.88 23.87
C GLN A 418 -4.66 -8.31 22.52
N PRO A 419 -5.66 -7.58 21.96
CA PRO A 419 -6.19 -7.90 20.65
C PRO A 419 -5.21 -7.55 19.52
N HIS A 420 -5.33 -8.25 18.40
CA HIS A 420 -4.68 -7.86 17.15
C HIS A 420 -5.65 -7.05 16.28
N PHE A 421 -5.29 -5.81 15.92
CA PHE A 421 -6.09 -5.00 15.00
C PHE A 421 -6.14 -5.63 13.61
N PHE A 422 -7.31 -6.15 13.22
CA PHE A 422 -7.49 -6.89 11.98
C PHE A 422 -8.40 -6.13 11.03
N ALA A 423 -7.82 -5.64 9.93
CA ALA A 423 -8.53 -4.87 8.91
C ALA A 423 -8.43 -5.54 7.54
N ARG A 424 -9.55 -5.64 6.83
CA ARG A 424 -9.64 -6.19 5.47
C ARG A 424 -10.36 -5.22 4.55
N GLY A 425 -9.70 -4.85 3.45
CA GLY A 425 -10.28 -4.05 2.35
C GLY A 425 -10.62 -2.59 2.67
N ILE A 426 -10.52 -2.18 3.94
CA ILE A 426 -10.73 -0.79 4.38
C ILE A 426 -9.51 0.10 4.12
N GLU A 427 -9.73 1.41 4.18
CA GLU A 427 -8.78 2.45 3.81
C GLU A 427 -7.51 2.49 4.67
N THR A 428 -7.52 1.89 5.86
CA THR A 428 -6.34 1.77 6.74
C THR A 428 -5.25 0.87 6.14
N VAL A 429 -5.63 -0.21 5.45
CA VAL A 429 -4.70 -1.19 4.84
C VAL A 429 -4.49 -0.96 3.34
N ARG A 430 -5.21 0.00 2.76
CA ARG A 430 -5.15 0.33 1.34
C ARG A 430 -3.99 1.27 1.04
N ARG A 431 -3.28 1.00 -0.07
CA ARG A 431 -2.07 1.74 -0.47
C ARG A 431 -2.33 2.96 -1.36
N ASP A 432 -3.59 3.18 -1.75
CA ASP A 432 -4.01 4.29 -2.60
C ASP A 432 -4.43 5.54 -1.82
N GLN A 433 -4.52 5.45 -0.50
CA GLN A 433 -4.78 6.58 0.40
C GLN A 433 -3.48 7.17 0.96
N CYS A 434 -3.55 8.43 1.42
CA CYS A 434 -2.43 9.08 2.10
C CYS A 434 -2.36 8.63 3.58
N PRO A 435 -1.15 8.57 4.18
CA PRO A 435 -0.98 8.16 5.57
C PRO A 435 -1.82 8.96 6.57
N ALA A 436 -2.05 10.26 6.35
CA ALA A 436 -2.91 11.08 7.19
C ALA A 436 -4.33 10.52 7.29
N THR A 437 -4.92 10.12 6.16
CA THR A 437 -6.28 9.53 6.13
C THR A 437 -6.30 8.16 6.79
N SER A 438 -5.33 7.30 6.46
CA SER A 438 -5.27 5.94 7.00
C SER A 438 -5.06 5.92 8.53
N ARG A 439 -4.14 6.75 9.07
CA ARG A 439 -3.89 6.84 10.52
C ARG A 439 -5.07 7.46 11.26
N LEU A 440 -5.71 8.48 10.70
CA LEU A 440 -6.91 9.08 11.30
C LEU A 440 -8.06 8.05 11.36
N ALA A 441 -8.31 7.34 10.26
CA ALA A 441 -9.32 6.28 10.24
C ALA A 441 -9.03 5.17 11.26
N GLU A 442 -7.79 4.72 11.35
CA GLU A 442 -7.35 3.72 12.34
C GLU A 442 -7.54 4.23 13.78
N CYS A 443 -7.12 5.46 14.07
CA CYS A 443 -7.32 6.10 15.38
C CYS A 443 -8.80 6.21 15.75
N MET A 444 -9.66 6.59 14.81
CA MET A 444 -11.12 6.66 15.03
C MET A 444 -11.72 5.29 15.33
N ILE A 445 -11.29 4.24 14.62
CA ILE A 445 -11.76 2.87 14.89
C ILE A 445 -11.29 2.39 16.27
N HIS A 446 -10.05 2.70 16.66
CA HIS A 446 -9.57 2.36 18.01
C HIS A 446 -10.41 3.02 19.11
N LEU A 447 -10.76 4.31 18.95
CA LEU A 447 -11.63 5.04 19.87
C LEU A 447 -13.05 4.44 19.91
N LEU A 448 -13.59 4.10 18.73
CA LEU A 448 -14.88 3.42 18.65
C LEU A 448 -14.86 2.09 19.42
N PHE A 449 -13.82 1.28 19.22
CA PHE A 449 -13.69 -0.02 19.86
C PHE A 449 -13.38 0.06 21.35
N SER A 450 -12.79 1.16 21.83
CA SER A 450 -12.63 1.42 23.27
C SER A 450 -13.93 1.91 23.94
N GLY A 451 -15.01 2.12 23.17
CA GLY A 451 -16.27 2.63 23.70
C GLY A 451 -16.30 4.15 23.92
N ALA A 452 -15.47 4.90 23.20
CA ALA A 452 -15.46 6.36 23.29
C ALA A 452 -16.80 6.98 22.90
N SER A 453 -17.16 8.08 23.55
CA SER A 453 -18.37 8.85 23.26
C SER A 453 -18.27 9.57 21.91
N THR A 454 -19.42 9.93 21.34
CA THR A 454 -19.48 10.74 20.10
C THR A 454 -18.76 12.08 20.25
N ASP A 455 -18.74 12.65 21.46
CA ASP A 455 -18.05 13.90 21.77
C ASP A 455 -16.53 13.75 21.74
N GLU A 456 -15.99 12.65 22.28
CA GLU A 456 -14.57 12.34 22.20
C GLU A 456 -14.13 12.11 20.75
N LEU A 457 -14.91 11.35 19.97
CA LEU A 457 -14.65 11.15 18.53
C LEU A 457 -14.61 12.49 17.79
N ARG A 458 -15.58 13.38 18.06
CA ARG A 458 -15.67 14.72 17.47
C ARG A 458 -14.49 15.60 17.87
N ALA A 459 -14.09 15.59 19.14
CA ALA A 459 -12.93 16.36 19.62
C ALA A 459 -11.64 15.93 18.93
N ARG A 460 -11.39 14.61 18.83
CA ARG A 460 -10.23 14.05 18.12
C ARG A 460 -10.27 14.38 16.62
N PHE A 461 -11.45 14.38 16.01
CA PHE A 461 -11.61 14.73 14.60
C PHE A 461 -11.26 16.21 14.36
N TYR A 462 -11.78 17.12 15.19
CA TYR A 462 -11.47 18.55 15.11
C TYR A 462 -9.99 18.86 15.37
N GLU A 463 -9.34 18.12 16.26
CA GLU A 463 -7.91 18.28 16.51
C GLU A 463 -7.09 17.97 15.24
N GLU A 464 -7.32 16.81 14.62
CA GLU A 464 -6.57 16.35 13.45
C GLU A 464 -6.90 17.15 12.18
N VAL A 465 -8.18 17.45 11.94
CA VAL A 465 -8.59 18.33 10.84
C VAL A 465 -8.07 19.76 11.05
N GLY A 466 -8.07 20.24 12.29
CA GLY A 466 -7.51 21.54 12.65
C GLY A 466 -5.99 21.61 12.48
N LYS A 467 -5.25 20.51 12.63
CA LYS A 467 -3.81 20.43 12.29
C LYS A 467 -3.59 20.60 10.78
N LEU A 468 -4.41 19.94 9.95
CA LEU A 468 -4.37 20.07 8.49
C LEU A 468 -4.71 21.49 8.01
N GLN A 469 -5.78 22.09 8.55
CA GLN A 469 -6.17 23.47 8.21
C GLN A 469 -5.11 24.51 8.58
N ARG A 470 -4.38 24.29 9.69
CA ARG A 470 -3.28 25.16 10.13
C ARG A 470 -1.96 24.92 9.38
N GLY A 471 -1.89 23.93 8.49
CA GLY A 471 -0.64 23.55 7.82
C GLY A 471 0.41 22.93 8.75
N ALA A 472 0.03 22.54 9.97
CA ALA A 472 0.93 21.94 10.97
C ALA A 472 1.19 20.45 10.71
N CYS A 473 0.48 19.84 9.76
CA CYS A 473 0.71 18.46 9.36
C CYS A 473 2.07 18.32 8.64
N ASN A 474 2.74 17.19 8.86
CA ASN A 474 3.93 16.86 8.08
C ASN A 474 3.50 16.50 6.64
N PRO A 475 4.06 17.16 5.60
CA PRO A 475 3.74 16.86 4.21
C PRO A 475 3.94 15.39 3.80
N ALA A 476 4.85 14.66 4.46
CA ALA A 476 5.06 13.23 4.24
C ALA A 476 3.76 12.41 4.41
N ASP A 477 2.88 12.85 5.32
CA ASP A 477 1.60 12.19 5.61
C ASP A 477 0.53 12.45 4.53
N CYS A 478 0.76 13.43 3.67
CA CYS A 478 -0.15 13.82 2.59
C CYS A 478 0.27 13.25 1.22
N ILE A 479 1.35 12.46 1.16
CA ILE A 479 1.87 11.90 -0.10
C ILE A 479 1.01 10.71 -0.55
N PHE A 480 0.34 10.86 -1.69
CA PHE A 480 -0.27 9.74 -2.42
C PHE A 480 0.80 8.99 -3.20
N ARG A 481 0.68 7.66 -3.26
CA ARG A 481 1.58 6.82 -4.06
C ARG A 481 0.73 5.90 -4.92
N LYS A 482 0.55 6.21 -6.21
CA LYS A 482 -0.34 5.44 -7.12
C LYS A 482 0.44 4.82 -8.27
N SER A 483 0.04 3.59 -8.64
CA SER A 483 0.71 2.85 -9.71
C SER A 483 0.44 3.47 -11.08
N VAL A 484 1.49 3.75 -11.84
CA VAL A 484 1.44 4.30 -13.19
C VAL A 484 1.65 3.19 -14.21
N LYS A 485 0.78 3.09 -15.22
CA LYS A 485 0.74 2.02 -16.22
C LYS A 485 0.66 2.60 -17.65
N LEU A 486 1.67 3.39 -18.03
CA LEU A 486 1.74 4.08 -19.32
C LEU A 486 1.70 3.09 -20.50
N GLY A 487 0.79 3.28 -21.45
CA GLY A 487 0.57 2.39 -22.60
C GLY A 487 -0.64 1.44 -22.48
N ARG A 488 -1.37 1.45 -21.34
CA ARG A 488 -2.66 0.74 -21.20
C ARG A 488 -3.85 1.68 -20.97
N TYR A 489 -3.60 2.96 -20.76
CA TYR A 489 -4.68 3.94 -20.68
C TYR A 489 -5.28 4.08 -22.08
N HIS A 490 -6.58 3.83 -22.21
CA HIS A 490 -7.30 3.90 -23.48
C HIS A 490 -7.44 5.34 -24.00
N ASP A 491 -7.50 6.30 -23.09
CA ASP A 491 -7.69 7.71 -23.38
C ASP A 491 -6.50 8.51 -22.83
N GLU A 492 -5.71 9.09 -23.73
CA GLU A 492 -4.56 9.92 -23.38
C GLU A 492 -5.00 11.30 -22.83
N THR A 493 -6.24 11.73 -23.08
CA THR A 493 -6.76 13.01 -22.58
C THR A 493 -7.20 12.92 -21.12
N ARG A 494 -7.73 11.77 -20.68
CA ARG A 494 -8.21 11.52 -19.30
C ARG A 494 -7.31 10.58 -18.52
N LEU A 495 -6.04 10.96 -18.43
CA LEU A 495 -5.06 10.22 -17.65
C LEU A 495 -5.23 10.45 -16.13
N PRO A 496 -4.98 9.42 -15.29
CA PRO A 496 -4.95 9.61 -13.85
C PRO A 496 -3.87 10.64 -13.43
N PRO A 497 -4.04 11.35 -12.29
CA PRO A 497 -3.11 12.40 -11.86
C PRO A 497 -1.64 11.96 -11.81
N GLY A 498 -1.37 10.74 -11.34
CA GLY A 498 -0.02 10.19 -11.29
C GLY A 498 0.58 9.91 -12.68
N ALA A 499 -0.25 9.54 -13.67
CA ALA A 499 0.21 9.31 -15.04
C ALA A 499 0.50 10.64 -15.76
N GLN A 500 -0.32 11.66 -15.54
CA GLN A 500 -0.07 13.01 -16.08
C GLN A 500 1.18 13.65 -15.45
N LEU A 501 1.39 13.47 -14.14
CA LEU A 501 2.63 13.89 -13.49
C LEU A 501 3.84 13.16 -14.09
N ALA A 502 3.74 11.85 -14.34
CA ALA A 502 4.80 11.09 -15.00
C ALA A 502 5.13 11.65 -16.39
N MET A 503 4.12 11.96 -17.22
CA MET A 503 4.35 12.56 -18.54
C MET A 503 5.07 13.90 -18.45
N ARG A 504 4.63 14.80 -17.56
CA ARG A 504 5.31 16.09 -17.33
C ARG A 504 6.75 15.93 -16.85
N LEU A 505 7.05 14.90 -16.06
CA LEU A 505 8.41 14.59 -15.63
C LEU A 505 9.26 14.05 -16.78
N MET A 506 8.68 13.22 -17.65
CA MET A 506 9.34 12.67 -18.84
C MET A 506 9.63 13.73 -19.91
N GLU A 507 8.73 14.70 -20.08
CA GLU A 507 8.94 15.86 -20.97
C GLU A 507 10.15 16.68 -20.54
N LYS A 508 10.35 16.86 -19.22
CA LYS A 508 11.51 17.56 -18.67
C LYS A 508 12.78 16.72 -18.74
N ASP A 509 12.67 15.44 -18.44
CA ASP A 509 13.78 14.51 -18.39
C ASP A 509 13.31 13.10 -18.75
N ILE A 510 13.68 12.65 -19.94
CA ILE A 510 13.30 11.35 -20.47
C ILE A 510 13.80 10.19 -19.59
N THR A 511 14.87 10.40 -18.81
CA THR A 511 15.42 9.38 -17.92
C THR A 511 14.54 9.13 -16.69
N ARG A 512 13.61 10.05 -16.36
CA ARG A 512 12.60 9.91 -15.29
C ARG A 512 11.37 9.11 -15.70
N THR A 513 11.46 8.35 -16.80
CA THR A 513 10.38 7.45 -17.21
C THR A 513 10.13 6.39 -16.11
N PRO A 514 8.91 6.31 -15.53
CA PRO A 514 8.64 5.36 -14.48
C PRO A 514 8.60 3.91 -15.01
N TYR A 515 8.98 2.95 -14.17
CA TYR A 515 8.80 1.54 -14.47
C TYR A 515 7.31 1.20 -14.60
N TRP A 516 7.01 0.15 -15.38
CA TRP A 516 5.64 -0.35 -15.50
C TRP A 516 5.06 -0.77 -14.15
N GLY A 517 3.97 -0.12 -13.75
CA GLY A 517 3.29 -0.35 -12.48
C GLY A 517 3.99 0.28 -11.26
N GLU A 518 5.03 1.09 -11.47
CA GLU A 518 5.70 1.84 -10.41
C GLU A 518 4.73 2.80 -9.72
N ARG A 519 4.85 2.91 -8.39
CA ARG A 519 4.01 3.81 -7.60
C ARG A 519 4.67 5.18 -7.51
N LEU A 520 4.22 6.11 -8.36
CA LEU A 520 4.73 7.46 -8.36
C LEU A 520 4.15 8.24 -7.16
N PRO A 521 5.00 8.89 -6.33
CA PRO A 521 4.54 9.75 -5.25
C PRO A 521 4.09 11.11 -5.78
N TYR A 522 2.99 11.64 -5.25
CA TYR A 522 2.50 12.97 -5.56
C TYR A 522 1.71 13.58 -4.40
N VAL A 523 1.61 14.90 -4.40
CA VAL A 523 0.81 15.71 -3.45
C VAL A 523 -0.06 16.69 -4.22
N VAL A 524 -1.14 17.12 -3.59
CA VAL A 524 -2.06 18.12 -4.15
C VAL A 524 -1.82 19.45 -3.44
N VAL A 525 -1.54 20.50 -4.21
CA VAL A 525 -1.26 21.84 -3.70
C VAL A 525 -2.33 22.84 -4.10
N GLN A 526 -2.45 23.90 -3.30
CA GLN A 526 -3.33 25.02 -3.64
C GLN A 526 -2.74 25.80 -4.80
N THR A 527 -3.59 26.17 -5.75
CA THR A 527 -3.24 27.07 -6.86
C THR A 527 -4.46 27.89 -7.24
N MET A 528 -4.21 29.18 -7.49
CA MET A 528 -5.23 30.13 -7.95
C MET A 528 -5.41 30.07 -9.48
N VAL A 529 -4.52 29.37 -10.20
CA VAL A 529 -4.45 29.38 -11.66
C VAL A 529 -5.44 28.40 -12.29
N SER A 530 -5.71 27.27 -11.63
CA SER A 530 -6.61 26.25 -12.16
C SER A 530 -7.27 25.44 -11.05
N ALA A 531 -8.59 25.26 -11.15
CA ALA A 531 -9.36 24.39 -10.27
C ALA A 531 -9.18 22.90 -10.60
N ARG A 532 -8.65 22.57 -11.80
CA ARG A 532 -8.52 21.19 -12.26
C ARG A 532 -7.48 20.44 -11.42
N LEU A 533 -7.87 19.29 -10.86
CA LEU A 533 -7.02 18.48 -9.98
C LEU A 533 -5.66 18.15 -10.61
N CYS A 534 -5.62 17.89 -11.91
CA CYS A 534 -4.40 17.56 -12.65
C CYS A 534 -3.30 18.63 -12.53
N ASP A 535 -3.70 19.89 -12.55
CA ASP A 535 -2.79 21.03 -12.56
C ASP A 535 -2.23 21.31 -11.15
N ARG A 536 -3.01 20.92 -10.13
CA ARG A 536 -2.67 21.02 -8.70
C ARG A 536 -1.71 19.93 -8.22
N VAL A 537 -1.47 18.91 -9.03
CA VAL A 537 -0.66 17.75 -8.64
C VAL A 537 0.81 17.99 -8.93
N ILE A 538 1.66 17.80 -7.91
CA ILE A 538 3.11 17.97 -8.03
C ILE A 538 3.88 16.80 -7.38
N HIS A 539 5.16 16.67 -7.74
CA HIS A 539 6.07 15.73 -7.09
C HIS A 539 6.51 16.27 -5.71
N PRO A 540 6.57 15.45 -4.64
CA PRO A 540 6.84 15.93 -3.28
C PRO A 540 8.23 16.56 -3.09
N GLN A 541 9.22 16.21 -3.92
CA GLN A 541 10.53 16.87 -3.88
C GLN A 541 10.46 18.39 -4.13
N ARG A 542 9.44 18.88 -4.86
CA ARG A 542 9.22 20.32 -5.04
C ARG A 542 8.88 21.01 -3.71
N LEU A 543 8.18 20.31 -2.81
CA LEU A 543 7.96 20.77 -1.43
C LEU A 543 9.22 20.70 -0.56
N LEU A 544 10.37 20.30 -1.08
CA LEU A 544 11.64 20.41 -0.35
C LEU A 544 12.48 21.60 -0.86
N ASN A 545 12.12 22.17 -2.03
CA ASN A 545 12.85 23.28 -2.63
C ASN A 545 12.53 24.61 -1.92
N LEU A 546 13.54 25.29 -1.36
CA LEU A 546 13.34 26.55 -0.64
C LEU A 546 12.85 27.70 -1.52
N LYS A 547 13.11 27.66 -2.83
CA LYS A 547 12.68 28.68 -3.79
C LYS A 547 11.17 28.67 -4.07
N GLU A 548 10.47 27.58 -3.78
CA GLU A 548 9.06 27.40 -4.12
C GLU A 548 8.14 27.46 -2.90
N ASN A 549 7.30 28.50 -2.81
CA ASN A 549 6.31 28.67 -1.74
C ASN A 549 5.00 27.93 -2.06
N LEU A 550 5.04 26.59 -2.04
CA LEU A 550 3.90 25.73 -2.35
C LEU A 550 3.21 25.25 -1.06
N ARG A 551 1.87 25.35 -1.02
CA ARG A 551 1.02 24.94 0.13
C ARG A 551 0.14 23.75 -0.22
N LEU A 552 -0.06 22.86 0.75
CA LEU A 552 -0.96 21.71 0.58
C LEU A 552 -2.41 22.15 0.54
N ASP A 553 -3.19 21.50 -0.31
CA ASP A 553 -4.63 21.74 -0.42
C ASP A 553 -5.42 21.00 0.66
N HIS A 554 -5.41 21.56 1.87
CA HIS A 554 -6.06 20.95 3.03
C HIS A 554 -7.56 20.67 2.78
N GLU A 555 -8.27 21.55 2.07
CA GLU A 555 -9.69 21.36 1.75
C GLU A 555 -9.90 20.13 0.88
N TYR A 556 -9.08 19.94 -0.17
CA TYR A 556 -9.12 18.73 -0.99
C TYR A 556 -8.91 17.46 -0.16
N TYR A 557 -7.89 17.42 0.71
CA TYR A 557 -7.62 16.23 1.54
C TYR A 557 -8.77 15.94 2.52
N ILE A 558 -9.34 16.98 3.14
CA ILE A 558 -10.42 16.80 4.12
C ILE A 558 -11.71 16.33 3.43
N THR A 559 -12.14 17.04 2.39
CA THR A 559 -13.45 16.83 1.75
C THR A 559 -13.49 15.61 0.83
N HIS A 560 -12.40 15.31 0.11
CA HIS A 560 -12.40 14.23 -0.88
C HIS A 560 -11.82 12.91 -0.36
N HIS A 561 -11.02 12.93 0.72
CA HIS A 561 -10.37 11.75 1.25
C HIS A 561 -10.78 11.41 2.68
N ILE A 562 -10.62 12.34 3.64
CA ILE A 562 -10.88 12.06 5.05
C ILE A 562 -12.37 11.83 5.31
N ILE A 563 -13.22 12.82 5.00
CA ILE A 563 -14.66 12.76 5.30
C ILE A 563 -15.32 11.55 4.62
N PRO A 564 -15.15 11.30 3.30
CA PRO A 564 -15.80 10.16 2.66
C PRO A 564 -15.34 8.81 3.23
N THR A 565 -14.10 8.73 3.73
CA THR A 565 -13.58 7.51 4.34
C THR A 565 -14.22 7.26 5.69
N LEU A 566 -14.26 8.28 6.54
CA LEU A 566 -14.85 8.17 7.87
C LEU A 566 -16.37 7.99 7.81
N ASP A 567 -17.08 8.75 6.98
CA ASP A 567 -18.53 8.60 6.81
C ASP A 567 -18.90 7.18 6.37
N ARG A 568 -18.17 6.57 5.43
CA ARG A 568 -18.42 5.18 5.03
C ARG A 568 -18.28 4.18 6.18
N MET A 569 -17.35 4.42 7.11
CA MET A 569 -17.10 3.51 8.23
C MET A 569 -18.11 3.70 9.36
N PHE A 570 -18.51 4.94 9.63
CA PHE A 570 -19.31 5.30 10.79
C PHE A 570 -20.77 5.59 10.49
N TYR A 571 -21.18 5.53 9.21
CA TYR A 571 -22.58 5.63 8.81
C TYR A 571 -23.48 4.65 9.57
N LEU A 572 -23.01 3.42 9.82
CA LEU A 572 -23.75 2.40 10.58
C LEU A 572 -23.98 2.78 12.05
N ILE A 573 -23.16 3.67 12.60
CA ILE A 573 -23.24 4.14 13.99
C ILE A 573 -24.06 5.45 14.09
N GLY A 574 -24.51 5.99 12.94
CA GLY A 574 -25.27 7.24 12.88
C GLY A 574 -24.42 8.51 13.02
N VAL A 575 -23.10 8.42 12.83
CA VAL A 575 -22.19 9.56 12.90
C VAL A 575 -21.88 10.09 11.49
N SER A 576 -22.05 11.40 11.30
CA SER A 576 -21.68 12.11 10.07
C SER A 576 -20.55 13.12 10.32
N PHE A 577 -19.37 12.81 9.79
CA PHE A 577 -18.20 13.68 9.81
C PHE A 577 -18.36 14.87 8.86
N ALA A 578 -19.13 14.71 7.78
CA ALA A 578 -19.49 15.83 6.91
C ALA A 578 -20.23 16.94 7.67
N ASN A 579 -21.21 16.57 8.50
CA ASN A 579 -21.96 17.51 9.33
C ASN A 579 -21.06 18.16 10.40
N TRP A 580 -20.21 17.37 11.05
CA TRP A 580 -19.23 17.91 12.01
C TRP A 580 -18.29 18.91 11.34
N TYR A 581 -17.79 18.62 10.14
CA TYR A 581 -16.93 19.55 9.42
C TYR A 581 -17.66 20.83 8.97
N ALA A 582 -18.96 20.73 8.63
CA ALA A 582 -19.76 21.90 8.26
C ALA A 582 -19.98 22.87 9.44
N VAL A 583 -20.20 22.33 10.64
CA VAL A 583 -20.40 23.10 11.88
C VAL A 583 -19.08 23.48 12.55
N MET A 584 -17.99 22.78 12.23
CA MET A 584 -16.66 23.07 12.76
C MET A 584 -16.31 24.54 12.48
N PRO A 585 -15.87 25.31 13.49
CA PRO A 585 -15.39 26.66 13.28
C PRO A 585 -14.25 26.60 12.27
N LYS A 586 -14.52 27.05 11.03
CA LYS A 586 -13.50 27.20 10.00
C LYS A 586 -12.58 28.31 10.47
N ARG A 587 -11.56 27.95 11.24
CA ARG A 587 -10.45 28.84 11.52
C ARG A 587 -9.79 29.10 10.18
N ARG A 588 -10.25 30.16 9.47
CA ARG A 588 -9.48 30.77 8.37
C ARG A 588 -8.08 30.93 8.92
N SER A 589 -7.07 30.40 8.22
CA SER A 589 -5.73 30.21 8.74
C SER A 589 -5.07 31.55 9.08
N TYR A 590 -5.38 32.05 10.26
CA TYR A 590 -4.82 33.26 10.85
C TYR A 590 -3.90 32.92 12.03
N HIS A 591 -3.59 31.63 12.21
CA HIS A 591 -2.80 31.15 13.35
C HIS A 591 -1.61 30.28 12.97
N SER A 592 -1.26 30.18 11.68
CA SER A 592 0.02 29.60 11.31
C SER A 592 1.09 30.68 11.33
N TYR A 593 1.90 30.68 12.40
CA TYR A 593 3.17 31.42 12.50
C TYR A 593 4.11 31.17 11.30
N PHE A 594 3.88 30.12 10.49
CA PHE A 594 4.64 29.77 9.29
C PHE A 594 4.48 30.75 8.11
N GLU A 595 3.62 31.78 8.23
CA GLU A 595 3.11 32.52 7.07
C GLU A 595 3.08 34.04 7.26
N LEU A 596 4.04 34.63 7.97
CA LEU A 596 4.15 36.11 7.99
C LEU A 596 4.88 36.66 6.75
N GLY A 597 5.45 35.80 5.88
CA GLY A 597 6.05 36.22 4.61
C GLY A 597 7.20 37.24 4.72
N LEU A 598 7.73 37.45 5.92
CA LEU A 598 8.61 38.57 6.27
C LEU A 598 9.92 38.60 5.49
N THR A 599 10.37 37.44 5.01
CA THR A 599 11.62 37.28 4.25
C THR A 599 11.55 37.83 2.81
N THR A 600 10.36 38.18 2.31
CA THR A 600 10.16 38.72 0.95
C THR A 600 9.98 40.24 0.89
N LEU A 601 10.06 40.91 2.04
CA LEU A 601 9.86 42.35 2.18
C LEU A 601 11.22 43.07 2.13
N PRO A 602 11.43 44.03 1.20
CA PRO A 602 12.62 44.86 1.21
C PRO A 602 12.55 45.82 2.41
N LEU A 603 13.26 45.50 3.50
CA LEU A 603 13.47 46.38 4.64
C LEU A 603 14.46 47.50 4.27
N SER A 604 14.03 48.43 3.42
CA SER A 604 14.73 49.68 3.19
C SER A 604 13.90 50.82 3.75
N GLY A 605 14.46 51.53 4.74
CA GLY A 605 13.80 52.62 5.45
C GLY A 605 13.37 53.72 4.48
N ARG A 606 12.07 53.88 4.28
CA ARG A 606 11.51 55.08 3.65
C ARG A 606 11.60 56.22 4.64
N LYS A 607 12.62 57.07 4.46
CA LYS A 607 12.59 58.44 4.96
C LYS A 607 11.34 59.12 4.41
N THR A 608 10.65 59.79 5.32
CA THR A 608 9.48 60.63 5.13
C THR A 608 9.67 61.68 4.04
N SER A 609 8.81 61.66 3.01
CA SER A 609 8.20 62.88 2.45
C SER A 609 6.94 62.50 1.67
N ARG A 610 5.78 62.67 2.30
CA ARG A 610 4.49 62.78 1.60
C ARG A 610 4.43 64.19 1.03
N THR A 611 4.39 64.32 -0.29
CA THR A 611 3.74 65.47 -0.94
C THR A 611 2.41 65.00 -1.48
N ASN A 612 1.36 65.72 -1.09
CA ASN A 612 -0.02 65.49 -1.48
C ASN A 612 -0.15 65.57 -3.01
N SER A 613 -0.71 64.53 -3.62
CA SER A 613 -1.44 64.69 -4.88
C SER A 613 -2.78 63.98 -4.73
N THR A 614 -3.80 64.78 -4.93
CA THR A 614 -5.24 64.52 -4.84
C THR A 614 -5.67 63.36 -5.73
N ALA A 615 -6.48 62.47 -5.16
CA ALA A 615 -7.18 61.43 -5.89
C ALA A 615 -8.17 62.06 -6.88
N ILE A 616 -8.05 61.72 -8.16
CA ILE A 616 -9.07 61.97 -9.16
C ILE A 616 -10.09 60.83 -9.03
N VAL A 617 -11.30 61.19 -8.62
CA VAL A 617 -12.51 60.37 -8.70
C VAL A 617 -12.90 60.30 -10.18
N LEU A 618 -13.05 59.10 -10.72
CA LEU A 618 -13.68 58.88 -12.03
C LEU A 618 -15.09 58.34 -11.78
N GLU A 619 -16.07 59.19 -12.11
CA GLU A 619 -17.48 58.84 -12.20
C GLU A 619 -17.76 58.00 -13.46
N GLU A 620 -18.80 57.20 -13.37
CA GLU A 620 -19.37 56.35 -14.42
C GLU A 620 -20.04 57.20 -15.50
N GLU A 621 -19.75 56.95 -16.77
CA GLU A 621 -20.64 57.29 -17.89
C GLU A 621 -20.63 56.19 -18.98
N THR A 622 -21.72 56.22 -19.72
CA THR A 622 -22.47 55.20 -20.45
C THR A 622 -21.98 54.84 -21.86
N GLU A 623 -22.62 53.80 -22.41
CA GLU A 623 -22.52 53.13 -23.71
C GLU A 623 -22.39 54.02 -24.97
N GLY A 624 -21.67 53.53 -26.01
CA GLY A 624 -21.80 54.03 -27.38
C GLY A 624 -20.66 53.71 -28.37
N GLU A 625 -20.92 52.71 -29.23
CA GLU A 625 -20.51 52.56 -30.65
C GLU A 625 -19.06 52.27 -31.13
N MET A 626 -19.04 51.46 -32.20
CA MET A 626 -17.93 50.84 -32.93
C MET A 626 -17.12 51.83 -33.79
N GLU A 627 -15.79 51.64 -33.89
CA GLU A 627 -15.06 51.73 -35.17
C GLU A 627 -13.67 51.08 -35.13
N HIS A 628 -13.31 50.38 -36.21
CA HIS A 628 -12.05 49.68 -36.46
C HIS A 628 -10.89 50.66 -36.74
N ARG A 629 -9.71 50.44 -36.15
CA ARG A 629 -8.42 50.79 -36.79
C ARG A 629 -7.23 50.03 -36.19
N ASP A 630 -6.54 49.32 -37.08
CA ASP A 630 -5.25 48.65 -36.85
C ASP A 630 -4.13 49.66 -36.55
N GLN A 631 -3.36 49.43 -35.48
CA GLN A 631 -1.96 49.86 -35.34
C GLN A 631 -1.25 49.16 -34.14
N PRO A 632 0.08 48.99 -34.19
CA PRO A 632 0.79 47.91 -33.50
C PRO A 632 1.02 48.15 -32.00
N LEU A 633 0.95 47.07 -31.23
CA LEU A 633 1.23 47.02 -29.80
C LEU A 633 2.64 47.59 -29.48
N PRO A 634 2.76 48.55 -28.55
CA PRO A 634 4.07 49.01 -28.10
C PRO A 634 4.73 47.96 -27.20
N VAL A 635 6.03 47.77 -27.44
CA VAL A 635 6.92 46.92 -26.64
C VAL A 635 6.86 47.34 -25.18
N VAL A 636 6.30 46.48 -24.32
CA VAL A 636 6.21 46.73 -22.88
C VAL A 636 7.57 46.45 -22.24
N ASN A 637 8.17 47.51 -21.70
CA ASN A 637 9.34 47.50 -20.83
C ASN A 637 9.16 46.52 -19.63
N PRO A 638 10.10 45.62 -19.32
CA PRO A 638 9.96 44.62 -18.25
C PRO A 638 10.11 45.19 -16.82
N ALA A 639 9.92 46.50 -16.62
CA ALA A 639 10.08 47.17 -15.33
C ALA A 639 8.76 47.44 -14.58
N CYS A 640 7.60 47.11 -15.14
CA CYS A 640 6.29 47.31 -14.50
C CYS A 640 5.51 46.00 -14.32
N LEU A 641 6.10 45.03 -13.63
CA LEU A 641 5.32 43.98 -12.94
C LEU A 641 5.19 44.40 -11.48
N ALA A 642 4.25 45.30 -11.21
CA ALA A 642 3.76 45.54 -9.86
C ALA A 642 3.30 44.19 -9.28
N LYS A 643 3.97 43.76 -8.20
CA LYS A 643 3.64 42.55 -7.44
C LYS A 643 2.15 42.61 -7.05
N LYS A 644 1.28 41.91 -7.78
CA LYS A 644 -0.11 41.69 -7.36
C LYS A 644 -0.05 40.78 -6.12
N GLY A 645 -0.13 41.38 -4.93
CA GLY A 645 -0.32 40.65 -3.69
C GLY A 645 -1.62 39.83 -3.75
N THR A 646 -1.60 38.61 -3.24
CA THR A 646 -2.82 37.78 -3.16
C THR A 646 -3.77 38.34 -2.09
N LEU A 647 -5.07 38.06 -2.22
CA LEU A 647 -6.06 38.41 -1.20
C LEU A 647 -5.73 37.77 0.17
N ASP A 648 -5.11 36.59 0.15
CA ASP A 648 -4.53 35.94 1.34
C ASP A 648 -3.33 36.71 1.90
N ALA A 649 -2.45 37.27 1.06
CA ALA A 649 -1.36 38.12 1.54
C ALA A 649 -1.89 39.41 2.19
N TYR A 650 -2.98 39.98 1.65
CA TYR A 650 -3.68 41.13 2.24
C TYR A 650 -4.27 40.79 3.61
N TYR A 651 -4.94 39.64 3.77
CA TYR A 651 -5.46 39.22 5.08
C TYR A 651 -4.36 38.74 6.05
N GLN A 652 -3.25 38.16 5.59
CA GLN A 652 -2.11 37.78 6.44
C GLN A 652 -1.43 39.00 7.08
N GLN A 653 -1.48 40.14 6.39
CA GLN A 653 -1.01 41.41 6.93
C GLN A 653 -1.93 42.01 8.01
N THR A 654 -3.16 41.49 8.20
CA THR A 654 -4.12 41.98 9.21
C THR A 654 -3.89 41.42 10.63
N LEU A 655 -2.80 40.67 10.86
CA LEU A 655 -2.46 40.11 12.18
C LEU A 655 -1.14 40.66 12.66
N CYS A 656 -1.04 40.94 13.96
CA CYS A 656 0.24 41.27 14.56
C CYS A 656 1.20 40.06 14.54
N ALA A 657 2.38 40.21 13.94
CA ALA A 657 3.44 39.21 13.89
C ALA A 657 3.95 38.75 15.27
N VAL A 658 3.73 39.57 16.31
CA VAL A 658 4.21 39.31 17.68
C VAL A 658 3.11 38.66 18.54
N CYS A 659 1.95 39.29 18.70
CA CYS A 659 0.87 38.80 19.54
C CYS A 659 -0.18 37.93 18.81
N LEU A 660 -0.17 37.91 17.47
CA LEU A 660 -1.15 37.24 16.61
C LEU A 660 -2.61 37.73 16.77
N GLU A 661 -2.81 38.91 17.35
CA GLU A 661 -4.12 39.55 17.40
C GLU A 661 -4.43 40.27 16.08
N LYS A 662 -5.72 40.41 15.77
CA LYS A 662 -6.17 41.13 14.58
C LYS A 662 -5.89 42.62 14.73
N LEU A 663 -5.26 43.21 13.72
CA LEU A 663 -5.06 44.64 13.56
C LEU A 663 -6.41 45.28 13.18
N SER A 664 -6.75 46.38 13.83
CA SER A 664 -8.00 47.12 13.62
C SER A 664 -7.97 48.05 12.40
N GLU A 665 -6.80 48.28 11.80
CA GLU A 665 -6.59 49.23 10.71
C GLU A 665 -6.85 48.60 9.32
N THR A 666 -7.49 49.37 8.43
CA THR A 666 -7.84 48.96 7.05
C THR A 666 -6.63 48.83 6.13
N THR A 667 -5.51 49.48 6.46
CA THR A 667 -4.20 49.29 5.83
C THR A 667 -3.23 48.71 6.84
N PRO A 668 -2.71 47.49 6.61
CA PRO A 668 -1.82 46.87 7.57
C PRO A 668 -0.43 47.54 7.60
N PRO A 669 0.17 47.76 8.79
CA PRO A 669 1.53 48.26 8.91
C PRO A 669 2.52 47.30 8.24
N ASP A 670 3.55 47.85 7.58
CA ASP A 670 4.66 47.08 7.02
C ASP A 670 5.91 47.34 7.86
N PRO A 671 6.38 46.34 8.65
CA PRO A 671 5.85 44.99 8.85
C PRO A 671 4.65 44.93 9.81
N PRO A 672 3.86 43.83 9.79
CA PRO A 672 2.55 43.76 10.44
C PRO A 672 2.68 43.58 11.96
N VAL A 673 2.99 44.65 12.69
CA VAL A 673 3.09 44.67 14.16
C VAL A 673 2.08 45.66 14.72
N CYS A 674 1.29 45.29 15.73
CA CYS A 674 0.29 46.19 16.32
C CYS A 674 0.97 47.33 17.11
N GLY A 675 0.25 48.44 17.25
CA GLY A 675 0.71 49.60 18.03
C GLY A 675 1.07 49.26 19.48
N ASP A 676 0.40 48.29 20.11
CA ASP A 676 0.71 47.85 21.47
C ASP A 676 2.05 47.10 21.55
N CYS A 677 2.32 46.21 20.59
CA CYS A 677 3.60 45.51 20.52
C CYS A 677 4.77 46.44 20.14
N LEU A 678 4.50 47.52 19.39
CA LEU A 678 5.48 48.57 19.09
C LEU A 678 5.73 49.46 20.31
N ARG A 679 4.70 49.82 21.08
CA ARG A 679 4.83 50.60 22.31
C ARG A 679 5.64 49.85 23.38
N ILE A 680 5.43 48.54 23.51
CA ILE A 680 6.17 47.68 24.44
C ILE A 680 7.27 46.90 23.70
N HIS A 681 8.11 47.61 22.92
CA HIS A 681 9.12 47.01 22.06
C HIS A 681 10.05 46.03 22.80
N ALA A 682 10.51 46.36 24.02
CA ALA A 682 11.41 45.51 24.79
C ALA A 682 10.82 44.12 25.10
N VAL A 683 9.54 44.06 25.47
CA VAL A 683 8.85 42.77 25.77
C VAL A 683 8.56 42.00 24.49
N SER A 684 8.20 42.71 23.41
CA SER A 684 8.01 42.13 22.08
C SER A 684 9.29 41.47 21.54
N VAL A 685 10.44 42.16 21.67
CA VAL A 685 11.76 41.63 21.29
C VAL A 685 12.10 40.38 22.08
N VAL A 686 11.95 40.40 23.41
CA VAL A 686 12.23 39.22 24.27
C VAL A 686 11.31 38.05 23.93
N SER A 687 10.04 38.30 23.63
CA SER A 687 9.08 37.26 23.22
C SER A 687 9.47 36.61 21.88
N VAL A 688 9.83 37.42 20.88
CA VAL A 688 10.30 36.93 19.57
C VAL A 688 11.62 36.19 19.71
N MET A 689 12.58 36.72 20.49
CA MET A 689 13.85 36.07 20.80
C MET A 689 13.65 34.71 21.48
N ARG A 690 12.78 34.62 22.49
CA ARG A 690 12.47 33.35 23.17
C ARG A 690 11.94 32.31 22.18
N ARG A 691 11.03 32.71 21.29
CA ARG A 691 10.48 31.83 20.24
C ARG A 691 11.55 31.43 19.24
N ARG A 692 12.36 32.38 18.73
CA ARG A 692 13.46 32.11 17.81
C ARG A 692 14.46 31.13 18.41
N CYS A 693 14.89 31.36 19.66
CA CYS A 693 15.80 30.47 20.38
C CYS A 693 15.21 29.05 20.54
N SER A 694 13.90 28.92 20.79
CA SER A 694 13.23 27.62 20.84
C SER A 694 13.26 26.91 19.48
N VAL A 695 12.95 27.62 18.40
CA VAL A 695 12.97 27.08 17.03
C VAL A 695 14.39 26.74 16.59
N GLU A 696 15.37 27.56 16.95
CA GLU A 696 16.80 27.35 16.67
C GLU A 696 17.33 26.09 17.37
N ARG A 697 16.97 25.88 18.65
CA ARG A 697 17.30 24.64 19.36
C ARG A 697 16.74 23.43 18.63
N HIS A 698 15.48 23.50 18.18
CA HIS A 698 14.85 22.42 17.41
C HIS A 698 15.56 22.18 16.07
N LEU A 699 15.90 23.26 15.34
CA LEU A 699 16.64 23.17 14.09
C LEU A 699 18.01 22.52 14.27
N ARG A 700 18.77 22.89 15.32
CA ARG A 700 20.06 22.29 15.65
C ARG A 700 19.94 20.80 15.98
N LEU A 701 18.89 20.39 16.68
CA LEU A 701 18.61 18.97 16.93
C LEU A 701 18.34 18.20 15.63
N LEU A 702 17.52 18.76 14.74
CA LEU A 702 17.23 18.17 13.42
C LEU A 702 18.48 18.08 12.55
N GLU A 703 19.33 19.11 12.54
CA GLU A 703 20.59 19.11 11.82
C GLU A 703 21.57 18.07 12.35
N THR A 704 21.67 17.94 13.69
CA THR A 704 22.49 16.92 14.33
C THR A 704 22.00 15.52 13.98
N ALA A 705 20.69 15.28 14.00
CA ALA A 705 20.09 14.02 13.57
C ALA A 705 20.39 13.70 12.09
N CYS A 706 20.31 14.71 11.20
CA CYS A 706 20.65 14.55 9.79
C CYS A 706 22.13 14.23 9.58
N ARG A 707 23.05 14.91 10.28
CA ARG A 707 24.50 14.67 10.19
C ARG A 707 24.87 13.28 10.70
N ARG A 708 24.25 12.81 11.80
CA ARG A 708 24.37 11.43 12.27
C ARG A 708 23.87 10.44 11.21
N CYS A 709 22.70 10.66 10.62
CA CYS A 709 22.18 9.80 9.55
C CYS A 709 23.09 9.73 8.31
N ILE A 710 23.73 10.84 7.93
CA ILE A 710 24.67 10.90 6.80
C ILE A 710 26.03 10.27 7.16
N GLY A 711 26.37 10.17 8.45
CA GLY A 711 27.65 9.66 8.93
C GLY A 711 28.76 10.71 8.96
N SER A 712 28.41 12.00 8.97
CA SER A 712 29.38 13.12 9.02
C SER A 712 29.68 13.61 10.44
N CYS A 713 28.99 13.08 11.46
CA CYS A 713 29.33 13.29 12.86
C CYS A 713 30.40 12.25 13.26
N GLY A 714 31.62 12.69 13.56
CA GLY A 714 32.74 11.83 14.00
C GLY A 714 32.57 11.10 15.35
N GLU A 715 31.36 11.03 15.91
CA GLU A 715 31.02 10.11 17.00
C GLU A 715 30.64 8.75 16.40
N ALA A 716 30.95 7.63 17.06
CA ALA A 716 30.70 6.26 16.61
C ALA A 716 29.20 5.87 16.52
N GLY A 717 28.40 6.67 15.79
CA GLY A 717 26.94 6.62 15.74
C GLY A 717 26.33 7.22 14.48
N GLY A 718 27.05 7.15 13.34
CA GLY A 718 26.38 7.10 12.03
C GLY A 718 25.54 5.82 11.92
N PRO A 719 24.60 5.68 10.96
CA PRO A 719 23.74 4.50 10.90
C PRO A 719 24.63 3.26 10.99
N ASN A 720 24.26 2.31 11.86
CA ASN A 720 24.99 1.10 12.26
C ASN A 720 25.36 0.15 11.09
N PHE A 721 25.53 0.67 9.89
CA PHE A 721 25.87 -0.02 8.67
C PHE A 721 27.26 -0.67 8.75
N LEU A 722 28.15 -0.20 9.64
CA LEU A 722 29.55 -0.65 9.70
C LEU A 722 30.08 -0.99 11.10
N ALA A 723 29.25 -0.94 12.15
CA ALA A 723 29.67 -1.17 13.54
C ALA A 723 28.77 -2.18 14.29
N GLY A 724 28.50 -3.32 13.66
CA GLY A 724 28.01 -4.51 14.38
C GLY A 724 29.18 -5.19 15.11
N LYS A 725 29.03 -5.47 16.41
CA LYS A 725 30.00 -6.26 17.22
C LYS A 725 29.80 -7.78 17.09
N GLU A 726 28.79 -8.23 16.35
CA GLU A 726 28.51 -9.66 16.18
C GLU A 726 29.39 -10.25 15.09
N ARG A 727 30.21 -11.22 15.49
CA ARG A 727 31.17 -11.93 14.64
C ARG A 727 30.46 -13.03 13.86
N ASP A 728 29.59 -12.67 12.92
CA ASP A 728 29.11 -13.62 11.92
C ASP A 728 29.51 -13.13 10.53
N MET A 729 29.95 -14.06 9.68
CA MET A 729 30.42 -13.84 8.29
C MET A 729 29.39 -13.19 7.35
N GLU A 730 28.25 -12.69 7.86
CA GLU A 730 27.14 -12.11 7.10
C GLU A 730 27.31 -10.61 6.83
N ASP A 731 28.21 -9.92 7.53
CA ASP A 731 28.53 -8.51 7.32
C ASP A 731 29.87 -8.36 6.59
N MET A 732 29.82 -7.97 5.31
CA MET A 732 30.99 -7.43 4.61
C MET A 732 31.37 -6.09 5.26
N HIS A 733 32.13 -6.15 6.35
CA HIS A 733 32.63 -5.01 7.10
C HIS A 733 33.70 -4.25 6.30
N PHE A 734 33.28 -3.26 5.52
CA PHE A 734 34.20 -2.26 4.97
C PHE A 734 34.38 -1.14 6.00
N VAL A 735 35.39 -1.27 6.86
CA VAL A 735 35.73 -0.26 7.88
C VAL A 735 36.25 1.01 7.18
N VAL A 736 35.59 2.15 7.40
CA VAL A 736 36.14 3.47 7.03
C VAL A 736 36.94 4.01 8.22
N PRO A 737 38.25 4.32 8.08
CA PRO A 737 39.10 4.73 9.21
C PRO A 737 38.71 6.06 9.88
N HIS A 738 38.96 6.16 11.18
CA HIS A 738 38.58 7.27 12.07
C HIS A 738 39.14 8.67 11.72
N HIS A 739 40.29 8.77 11.06
CA HIS A 739 40.96 10.06 10.77
C HIS A 739 40.31 10.86 9.63
N VAL A 740 39.21 10.32 9.08
CA VAL A 740 38.55 10.76 7.85
C VAL A 740 37.26 11.54 8.11
N ALA A 741 36.66 11.39 9.30
CA ALA A 741 35.33 11.92 9.61
C ALA A 741 35.34 13.34 10.23
N ALA A 742 36.51 13.98 10.33
CA ALA A 742 36.71 15.16 11.17
C ALA A 742 36.65 16.52 10.45
N ALA A 743 36.57 16.60 9.11
CA ALA A 743 36.83 17.86 8.40
C ALA A 743 35.66 18.47 7.59
N SER A 744 34.39 18.20 7.96
CA SER A 744 33.22 18.82 7.30
C SER A 744 32.42 19.80 8.19
N SER A 745 33.05 20.90 8.58
CA SER A 745 32.35 22.10 9.07
C SER A 745 32.32 23.19 7.99
N ALA A 746 31.43 23.04 7.00
CA ALA A 746 31.14 24.13 6.06
C ALA A 746 29.85 24.87 6.46
N VAL A 747 30.03 26.16 6.72
CA VAL A 747 29.08 27.13 7.30
C VAL A 747 28.27 27.88 6.22
N ASN A 748 28.41 27.56 4.93
CA ASN A 748 27.85 28.39 3.87
C ASN A 748 26.60 27.75 3.24
N GLY A 749 25.50 28.51 3.25
CA GLY A 749 24.17 28.12 2.80
C GLY A 749 24.03 27.94 1.29
N GLU A 750 24.76 26.98 0.70
CA GLU A 750 24.55 26.55 -0.68
C GLU A 750 23.66 25.29 -0.73
N GLU A 751 22.61 25.35 -1.57
CA GLU A 751 21.53 24.35 -1.68
C GLU A 751 22.01 22.95 -2.16
N SER A 752 23.25 22.82 -2.61
CA SER A 752 23.82 21.64 -3.26
C SER A 752 24.18 20.46 -2.34
N GLY A 753 24.07 20.62 -1.01
CA GLY A 753 24.46 19.61 -0.03
C GLY A 753 23.31 18.94 0.74
N CYS A 754 22.03 19.20 0.40
CA CYS A 754 20.90 18.79 1.23
C CYS A 754 20.29 17.42 0.83
N CYS A 755 19.97 16.60 1.83
CA CYS A 755 19.23 15.36 1.65
C CYS A 755 17.76 15.65 1.24
N LEU A 756 17.31 15.08 0.13
CA LEU A 756 15.98 15.28 -0.47
C LEU A 756 15.08 14.04 -0.37
N SER A 757 15.23 13.26 0.70
CA SER A 757 14.46 12.03 0.91
C SER A 757 12.98 12.34 1.18
N VAL A 758 12.10 11.99 0.24
CA VAL A 758 10.63 12.17 0.39
C VAL A 758 9.98 11.15 1.31
N ASP A 759 10.70 10.09 1.66
CA ASP A 759 10.22 9.04 2.56
C ASP A 759 10.63 9.31 4.03
N CYS A 760 11.41 10.37 4.29
CA CYS A 760 11.81 10.78 5.62
C CYS A 760 10.95 11.93 6.17
N HIS A 761 10.34 11.75 7.35
CA HIS A 761 9.57 12.81 8.02
C HIS A 761 10.41 14.04 8.36
N LEU A 762 11.67 13.82 8.76
CA LEU A 762 12.60 14.87 9.18
C LEU A 762 12.96 15.82 8.04
N SER A 763 12.92 15.37 6.78
CA SER A 763 13.25 16.20 5.61
C SER A 763 12.26 17.36 5.44
N PHE A 764 10.95 17.10 5.60
CA PHE A 764 9.94 18.14 5.50
C PHE A 764 9.87 19.00 6.76
N GLU A 765 10.03 18.38 7.94
CA GLU A 765 10.04 19.11 9.21
C GLU A 765 11.21 20.08 9.28
N LYS A 766 12.42 19.67 8.89
CA LYS A 766 13.60 20.54 8.81
C LYS A 766 13.33 21.77 7.93
N ARG A 767 12.69 21.60 6.77
CA ARG A 767 12.33 22.72 5.89
C ARG A 767 11.34 23.67 6.59
N GLN A 768 10.28 23.14 7.19
CA GLN A 768 9.27 23.95 7.87
C GLN A 768 9.90 24.77 9.00
N VAL A 769 10.70 24.12 9.85
CA VAL A 769 11.39 24.75 10.99
C VAL A 769 12.40 25.79 10.53
N PHE A 770 13.13 25.52 9.43
CA PHE A 770 14.06 26.49 8.83
C PHE A 770 13.35 27.74 8.32
N LEU A 771 12.22 27.60 7.61
CA LEU A 771 11.42 28.73 7.15
C LEU A 771 10.90 29.58 8.32
N LEU A 772 10.43 28.93 9.39
CA LEU A 772 9.99 29.60 10.60
C LEU A 772 11.13 30.36 11.29
N TYR A 773 12.31 29.73 11.39
CA TYR A 773 13.51 30.38 11.95
C TYR A 773 13.87 31.63 11.16
N SER A 774 13.89 31.55 9.83
CA SER A 774 14.21 32.68 8.95
C SER A 774 13.22 33.84 9.12
N GLN A 775 11.92 33.54 9.19
CA GLN A 775 10.89 34.57 9.44
C GLN A 775 11.03 35.24 10.81
N LEU A 776 11.28 34.46 11.88
CA LEU A 776 11.48 35.01 13.23
C LEU A 776 12.76 35.83 13.34
N LEU A 777 13.82 35.44 12.62
CA LEU A 777 15.07 36.21 12.57
C LEU A 777 14.85 37.57 11.88
N THR A 778 14.09 37.61 10.77
CA THR A 778 13.72 38.87 10.12
C THR A 778 12.87 39.76 11.04
N LEU A 779 11.92 39.17 11.77
CA LEU A 779 11.08 39.90 12.72
C LEU A 779 11.88 40.49 13.88
N GLU A 780 12.80 39.70 14.45
CA GLU A 780 13.71 40.17 15.50
C GLU A 780 14.56 41.33 15.02
N HIS A 781 15.16 41.20 13.84
CA HIS A 781 16.01 42.26 13.26
C HIS A 781 15.25 43.55 12.97
N PHE A 782 13.97 43.44 12.64
CA PHE A 782 13.12 44.60 12.50
C PHE A 782 12.85 45.27 13.86
N LEU A 783 12.44 44.49 14.87
CA LEU A 783 12.12 45.01 16.20
C LEU A 783 13.33 45.56 16.96
N THR A 784 14.55 45.09 16.66
CA THR A 784 15.79 45.61 17.25
C THR A 784 16.33 46.86 16.54
N ARG A 785 15.83 47.18 15.35
CA ARG A 785 16.19 48.39 14.58
C ARG A 785 15.26 49.57 14.83
N LEU A 786 14.06 49.32 15.36
CA LEU A 786 13.14 50.32 15.90
C LEU A 786 13.67 50.87 17.22
#